data_AF-A0A8U0WLZ6-F1
#
_entry.id   AF-A0A8U0WLZ6-F1
#
_cell.length_a   1.000
_cell.length_b   1.000
_cell.length_c   1.000
_cell.angle_alpha   90.00
_cell.angle_beta   90.00
_cell.angle_gamma   90.00
#
_symmetry.space_group_name_H-M   'P 1'
#
loop_
_entity.id
_entity.type
_entity.pdbx_description
1 polymer ?
#
loop_
_entity_poly.entity_id
_entity_poly.type
_entity_poly.pdbx_seq_one_letter_code
_entity_poly.pdbx_strand_id
1 'polypeptide(L)'
;MSFEQESLQNVNNMTPAENLKELIKQLIKEKQYDGVALLFTNANEAQKNISCMPEIAMDVFHDICLQQLNEKNHKENLPLYCCVEELLKIVATYAPAEELLLDLLEIIEEHKSENVFTSALRALQVVIMRQGNEKPRALEWSLNSIKTRLDELPIPDFLREGYDEKQEKLLEQNDKIQTLLLHYITVGLFYEPLLNGICHSSLFEKQPFRSCDINRRNVLCCFLLSLLGKPFSMLNFHGGEESRKTNTYTLQCAVSLTKATTRCIGDPYFFLTLVEDRFRFMGTLQGKERIRGSMSNNIFFIDEKLPLNCIATYYYMILVEGIDKDKIYLVYNPMFVFESTLYLAHELMGNDEPPLQQKGLKLVDCLLKQLGNAEIPAVFLEIDLYKSFCQTLCNLVAYSSLTYLRQTGVRILRQYILQFDDEGKYSVLKNLMRSVRHHGITGYLAIIYKDLVANALTNPAISQLPSTLSGQHFRTIFERHICCLANGVETDILEYSDKIISSLNALRFFALKDYTNLTGFWNFIDDLNKNYLRPLREALNLSIAHYKSELKHIENVTDAKEEVEQREQLELLDISIANEKSSRIKHDLELNRQQKMCILNQNLCTFDLITSLLARVTECIENPSLRPNVDETGNCDREKNVVKVF
;
A
#
# COMPACT_ATOMS: atom_id res chain seq x y z
N MET A 1 -52.31 -64.69 -3.76
CA MET A 1 -51.01 -65.34 -4.01
C MET A 1 -50.31 -64.78 -5.26
N SER A 2 -50.35 -63.45 -5.50
CA SER A 2 -49.73 -62.86 -6.71
C SER A 2 -49.37 -61.38 -6.54
N PHE A 3 -48.98 -60.98 -5.32
CA PHE A 3 -48.46 -59.62 -5.04
C PHE A 3 -47.27 -59.67 -4.07
N GLU A 4 -47.15 -60.70 -3.23
CA GLU A 4 -45.98 -60.93 -2.36
C GLU A 4 -44.80 -61.60 -3.07
N GLN A 5 -44.97 -62.11 -4.29
CA GLN A 5 -43.86 -62.72 -5.06
C GLN A 5 -43.13 -61.73 -5.98
N GLU A 6 -43.74 -60.60 -6.34
CA GLU A 6 -43.06 -59.56 -7.14
C GLU A 6 -42.18 -58.64 -6.29
N SER A 7 -42.50 -58.44 -5.00
CA SER A 7 -41.66 -57.66 -4.08
C SER A 7 -40.41 -58.41 -3.60
N LEU A 8 -40.44 -59.75 -3.60
CA LEU A 8 -39.30 -60.61 -3.24
C LEU A 8 -38.38 -60.96 -4.41
N GLN A 9 -38.79 -60.69 -5.66
CA GLN A 9 -37.96 -60.92 -6.84
C GLN A 9 -37.01 -59.76 -7.20
N ASN A 10 -37.29 -58.54 -6.72
CA ASN A 10 -36.42 -57.38 -6.98
C ASN A 10 -35.21 -57.27 -6.05
N VAL A 11 -35.15 -58.02 -4.95
CA VAL A 11 -34.01 -58.00 -4.00
C VAL A 11 -32.87 -58.91 -4.46
N ASN A 12 -33.13 -59.88 -5.34
CA ASN A 12 -32.16 -60.92 -5.72
C ASN A 12 -31.29 -60.61 -6.94
N ASN A 13 -31.44 -59.44 -7.57
CA ASN A 13 -30.64 -59.03 -8.74
C ASN A 13 -29.84 -57.73 -8.52
N MET A 14 -29.74 -57.24 -7.28
CA MET A 14 -28.91 -56.07 -7.00
C MET A 14 -27.44 -56.46 -6.91
N THR A 15 -26.59 -55.70 -7.59
CA THR A 15 -25.14 -55.87 -7.51
C THR A 15 -24.65 -55.62 -6.08
N PRO A 16 -23.51 -56.21 -5.65
CA PRO A 16 -22.93 -55.93 -4.33
C PRO A 16 -22.73 -54.43 -4.05
N ALA A 17 -22.49 -53.64 -5.08
CA ALA A 17 -22.33 -52.19 -4.99
C ALA A 17 -23.67 -51.46 -4.75
N GLU A 18 -24.74 -51.82 -5.47
CA GLU A 18 -26.08 -51.26 -5.23
C GLU A 18 -26.62 -51.62 -3.84
N ASN A 19 -26.36 -52.84 -3.37
CA ASN A 19 -26.71 -53.25 -2.00
C ASN A 19 -26.00 -52.38 -0.94
N LEU A 20 -24.73 -52.04 -1.16
CA LEU A 20 -23.98 -51.15 -0.27
C LEU A 20 -24.58 -49.73 -0.27
N LYS A 21 -24.94 -49.20 -1.44
CA LYS A 21 -25.61 -47.89 -1.56
C LYS A 21 -26.92 -47.83 -0.79
N GLU A 22 -27.79 -48.83 -0.96
CA GLU A 22 -29.07 -48.89 -0.24
C GLU A 22 -28.88 -49.11 1.26
N LEU A 23 -27.88 -49.90 1.68
CA LEU A 23 -27.53 -50.07 3.09
C LEU A 23 -27.11 -48.74 3.75
N ILE A 24 -26.28 -47.94 3.08
CA ILE A 24 -25.88 -46.60 3.56
C ILE A 24 -27.13 -45.71 3.69
N LYS A 25 -28.02 -45.71 2.70
CA LYS A 25 -29.29 -44.94 2.76
C LYS A 25 -30.18 -45.39 3.92
N GLN A 26 -30.29 -46.69 4.16
CA GLN A 26 -31.09 -47.24 5.26
C GLN A 26 -30.52 -46.85 6.62
N LEU A 27 -29.22 -47.03 6.85
CA LEU A 27 -28.56 -46.67 8.10
C LEU A 27 -28.69 -45.17 8.41
N ILE A 28 -28.60 -44.31 7.40
CA ILE A 28 -28.82 -42.86 7.55
C ILE A 28 -30.28 -42.57 7.92
N LYS A 29 -31.25 -43.22 7.26
CA LYS A 29 -32.68 -43.07 7.60
C LYS A 29 -33.01 -43.54 9.01
N GLU A 30 -32.37 -44.60 9.47
CA GLU A 30 -32.53 -45.17 10.81
C GLU A 30 -31.72 -44.44 11.90
N LYS A 31 -31.00 -43.37 11.54
CA LYS A 31 -30.13 -42.59 12.42
C LYS A 31 -28.98 -43.39 13.05
N GLN A 32 -28.57 -44.49 12.42
CA GLN A 32 -27.45 -45.33 12.85
C GLN A 32 -26.14 -44.87 12.19
N TYR A 33 -25.70 -43.66 12.51
CA TYR A 33 -24.54 -43.03 11.87
C TYR A 33 -23.22 -43.75 12.17
N ASP A 34 -23.05 -44.27 13.38
CA ASP A 34 -21.87 -45.08 13.74
C ASP A 34 -21.79 -46.37 12.90
N GLY A 35 -22.95 -46.91 12.51
CA GLY A 35 -23.04 -48.06 11.61
C GLY A 35 -22.42 -47.76 10.25
N VAL A 36 -22.63 -46.55 9.71
CA VAL A 36 -22.03 -46.12 8.44
C VAL A 36 -20.51 -46.04 8.55
N ALA A 37 -19.97 -45.50 9.65
CA ALA A 37 -18.53 -45.46 9.88
C ALA A 37 -17.92 -46.88 10.02
N LEU A 38 -18.63 -47.79 10.68
CA LEU A 38 -18.20 -49.18 10.85
C LEU A 38 -18.08 -49.93 9.52
N LEU A 39 -18.94 -49.65 8.53
CA LEU A 39 -18.86 -50.26 7.19
C LEU A 39 -17.51 -50.05 6.50
N PHE A 40 -16.81 -48.96 6.82
CA PHE A 40 -15.54 -48.58 6.20
C PHE A 40 -14.32 -48.71 7.11
N THR A 41 -14.52 -48.99 8.41
CA THR A 41 -13.44 -49.13 9.40
C THR A 41 -13.25 -50.54 9.92
N ASN A 42 -14.28 -51.39 9.86
CA ASN A 42 -14.22 -52.77 10.34
C ASN A 42 -13.35 -53.65 9.41
N ALA A 43 -12.32 -54.31 9.97
CA ALA A 43 -11.32 -55.07 9.20
C ALA A 43 -11.91 -56.16 8.29
N ASN A 44 -13.06 -56.73 8.65
CA ASN A 44 -13.68 -57.84 7.88
C ASN A 44 -14.57 -57.36 6.72
N GLU A 45 -15.16 -56.18 6.82
CA GLU A 45 -16.17 -55.67 5.88
C GLU A 45 -15.64 -54.51 5.03
N ALA A 46 -14.74 -53.69 5.60
CA ALA A 46 -14.19 -52.52 4.95
C ALA A 46 -13.52 -52.85 3.60
N GLN A 47 -12.74 -53.93 3.53
CA GLN A 47 -12.02 -54.28 2.30
C GLN A 47 -12.97 -54.65 1.14
N LYS A 48 -14.10 -55.28 1.46
CA LYS A 48 -15.15 -55.61 0.46
C LYS A 48 -15.91 -54.34 0.06
N ASN A 49 -16.34 -53.55 1.03
CA ASN A 49 -17.13 -52.35 0.76
C ASN A 49 -16.33 -51.29 0.00
N ILE A 50 -15.06 -51.12 0.32
CA ILE A 50 -14.13 -50.23 -0.39
C ILE A 50 -13.98 -50.65 -1.85
N SER A 51 -13.95 -51.95 -2.16
CA SER A 51 -13.82 -52.42 -3.55
C SER A 51 -15.02 -52.06 -4.43
N CYS A 52 -16.20 -51.90 -3.82
CA CYS A 52 -17.42 -51.47 -4.52
C CYS A 52 -17.53 -49.94 -4.68
N MET A 53 -16.78 -49.15 -3.90
CA MET A 53 -16.89 -47.68 -3.89
C MET A 53 -16.68 -47.00 -5.24
N PRO A 54 -15.72 -47.42 -6.11
CA PRO A 54 -15.54 -46.77 -7.41
C PRO A 54 -16.79 -46.77 -8.29
N GLU A 55 -17.66 -47.79 -8.16
CA GLU A 55 -18.89 -47.92 -8.95
C GLU A 55 -20.03 -47.03 -8.42
N ILE A 56 -20.07 -46.76 -7.11
CA ILE A 56 -21.19 -46.06 -6.45
C ILE A 56 -20.82 -44.70 -5.88
N ALA A 57 -19.56 -44.27 -5.94
CA ALA A 57 -19.10 -43.07 -5.25
C ALA A 57 -19.83 -41.79 -5.70
N MET A 58 -20.05 -41.60 -7.01
CA MET A 58 -20.80 -40.44 -7.52
C MET A 58 -22.28 -40.52 -7.16
N ASP A 59 -22.86 -41.71 -7.14
CA ASP A 59 -24.23 -41.91 -6.70
C ASP A 59 -24.42 -41.56 -5.22
N VAL A 60 -23.48 -41.99 -4.37
CA VAL A 60 -23.46 -41.65 -2.94
C VAL A 60 -23.27 -40.15 -2.74
N PHE A 61 -22.43 -39.52 -3.56
CA PHE A 61 -22.24 -38.07 -3.54
C PHE A 61 -23.57 -37.32 -3.82
N HIS A 62 -24.22 -37.62 -4.95
CA HIS A 62 -25.43 -36.92 -5.37
C HIS A 62 -26.65 -37.25 -4.51
N ASP A 63 -26.87 -38.53 -4.19
CA ASP A 63 -28.07 -38.97 -3.47
C ASP A 63 -28.01 -38.65 -1.97
N ILE A 64 -26.81 -38.55 -1.39
CA ILE A 64 -26.63 -38.46 0.06
C ILE A 64 -25.84 -37.21 0.43
N CYS A 65 -24.60 -37.08 -0.02
CA CYS A 65 -23.73 -35.99 0.43
C CYS A 65 -24.29 -34.62 0.06
N LEU A 66 -24.60 -34.38 -1.21
CA LEU A 66 -25.09 -33.08 -1.69
C LEU A 66 -26.40 -32.66 -1.00
N GLN A 67 -27.32 -33.62 -0.77
CA GLN A 67 -28.62 -33.31 -0.14
C GLN A 67 -28.50 -33.02 1.37
N GLN A 68 -27.65 -33.78 2.07
CA GLN A 68 -27.58 -33.73 3.53
C GLN A 68 -26.51 -32.76 4.07
N LEU A 69 -25.57 -32.33 3.24
CA LEU A 69 -24.51 -31.41 3.62
C LEU A 69 -24.99 -29.96 3.47
N ASN A 70 -25.77 -29.52 4.46
CA ASN A 70 -26.34 -28.18 4.49
C ASN A 70 -26.33 -27.58 5.92
N GLU A 71 -26.52 -26.27 6.02
CA GLU A 71 -26.42 -25.55 7.29
C GLU A 71 -27.51 -25.92 8.29
N LYS A 72 -28.70 -26.33 7.81
CA LYS A 72 -29.81 -26.77 8.67
C LYS A 72 -29.41 -28.04 9.42
N ASN A 73 -28.88 -29.03 8.71
CA ASN A 73 -28.42 -30.27 9.31
C ASN A 73 -27.23 -30.05 10.25
N HIS A 74 -26.32 -29.12 9.94
CA HIS A 74 -25.25 -28.77 10.88
C HIS A 74 -25.79 -28.21 12.22
N LYS A 75 -26.84 -27.39 12.20
CA LYS A 75 -27.43 -26.78 13.40
C LYS A 75 -28.36 -27.74 14.16
N GLU A 76 -29.17 -28.52 13.44
CA GLU A 76 -30.26 -29.33 14.02
C GLU A 76 -29.89 -30.81 14.20
N ASN A 77 -28.92 -31.33 13.43
CA ASN A 77 -28.54 -32.74 13.43
C ASN A 77 -27.04 -32.93 13.13
N LEU A 78 -26.21 -32.38 14.04
CA LEU A 78 -24.74 -32.45 13.93
C LEU A 78 -24.18 -33.87 13.70
N PRO A 79 -24.69 -34.95 14.33
CA PRO A 79 -24.19 -36.30 14.08
C PRO A 79 -24.37 -36.77 12.63
N LEU A 80 -25.51 -36.43 12.00
CA LEU A 80 -25.72 -36.69 10.57
C LEU A 80 -24.72 -35.92 9.73
N TYR A 81 -24.51 -34.64 10.05
CA TYR A 81 -23.57 -33.79 9.32
C TYR A 81 -22.15 -34.36 9.34
N CYS A 82 -21.64 -34.71 10.54
CA CYS A 82 -20.31 -35.31 10.68
C CYS A 82 -20.19 -36.65 9.95
N CYS A 83 -21.23 -37.49 10.01
CA CYS A 83 -21.25 -38.76 9.28
C CYS A 83 -21.14 -38.55 7.75
N VAL A 84 -21.88 -37.57 7.23
CA VAL A 84 -21.88 -37.24 5.79
C VAL A 84 -20.56 -36.59 5.36
N GLU A 85 -19.95 -35.78 6.22
CA GLU A 85 -18.62 -35.20 5.98
C GLU A 85 -17.53 -36.28 5.87
N GLU A 86 -17.51 -37.25 6.78
CA GLU A 86 -16.58 -38.39 6.68
C GLU A 86 -16.88 -39.27 5.46
N LEU A 87 -18.16 -39.50 5.16
CA LEU A 87 -18.55 -40.21 3.94
C LEU A 87 -18.07 -39.49 2.68
N LEU A 88 -18.19 -38.16 2.62
CA LEU A 88 -17.70 -37.35 1.50
C LEU A 88 -16.18 -37.51 1.32
N LYS A 89 -15.42 -37.57 2.41
CA LYS A 89 -13.98 -37.82 2.36
C LYS A 89 -13.64 -39.21 1.82
N ILE A 90 -14.43 -40.23 2.17
CA ILE A 90 -14.29 -41.59 1.61
C ILE A 90 -14.62 -41.57 0.12
N VAL A 91 -15.73 -40.95 -0.27
CA VAL A 91 -16.12 -40.75 -1.68
C VAL A 91 -15.00 -40.08 -2.46
N ALA A 92 -14.38 -39.02 -1.93
CA ALA A 92 -13.26 -38.32 -2.56
C ALA A 92 -12.03 -39.20 -2.83
N THR A 93 -11.87 -40.29 -2.08
CA THR A 93 -10.77 -41.25 -2.25
C THR A 93 -11.00 -42.18 -3.46
N TYR A 94 -12.26 -42.49 -3.81
CA TYR A 94 -12.61 -43.52 -4.79
C TYR A 94 -13.36 -43.02 -6.03
N ALA A 95 -14.06 -41.88 -5.95
CA ALA A 95 -14.81 -41.32 -7.07
C ALA A 95 -13.93 -40.97 -8.29
N PRO A 96 -14.47 -40.89 -9.52
CA PRO A 96 -13.78 -40.31 -10.65
C PRO A 96 -13.28 -38.89 -10.34
N ALA A 97 -11.97 -38.68 -10.47
CA ALA A 97 -11.32 -37.46 -9.95
C ALA A 97 -11.67 -36.19 -10.72
N GLU A 98 -12.11 -36.28 -11.98
CA GLU A 98 -12.44 -35.12 -12.81
C GLU A 98 -13.90 -34.68 -12.60
N GLU A 99 -14.82 -35.63 -12.51
CA GLU A 99 -16.25 -35.37 -12.26
C GLU A 99 -16.45 -34.77 -10.86
N LEU A 100 -15.98 -35.47 -9.82
CA LEU A 100 -16.11 -34.99 -8.44
C LEU A 100 -15.38 -33.64 -8.23
N LEU A 101 -14.29 -33.39 -8.97
CA LEU A 101 -13.61 -32.11 -8.89
C LEU A 101 -14.56 -30.98 -9.29
N LEU A 102 -15.20 -31.08 -10.46
CA LEU A 102 -16.08 -30.04 -10.99
C LEU A 102 -17.25 -29.77 -10.03
N ASP A 103 -17.90 -30.82 -9.53
CA ASP A 103 -19.01 -30.68 -8.57
C ASP A 103 -18.56 -29.99 -7.27
N LEU A 104 -17.37 -30.31 -6.77
CA LEU A 104 -16.82 -29.66 -5.58
C LEU A 104 -16.47 -28.18 -5.82
N LEU A 105 -16.02 -27.82 -7.03
CA LEU A 105 -15.75 -26.41 -7.38
C LEU A 105 -17.05 -25.60 -7.40
N GLU A 106 -18.12 -26.15 -7.98
CA GLU A 106 -19.45 -25.54 -7.95
C GLU A 106 -19.92 -25.32 -6.51
N ILE A 107 -19.76 -26.33 -5.63
CA ILE A 107 -20.12 -26.19 -4.21
C ILE A 107 -19.33 -25.07 -3.53
N ILE A 108 -18.03 -24.95 -3.82
CA ILE A 108 -17.15 -23.93 -3.21
C ILE A 108 -17.52 -22.51 -3.66
N GLU A 109 -17.93 -22.34 -4.91
CA GLU A 109 -18.31 -21.04 -5.46
C GLU A 109 -19.73 -20.63 -5.05
N GLU A 110 -20.70 -21.55 -5.10
CA GLU A 110 -22.12 -21.20 -4.93
C GLU A 110 -22.61 -21.22 -3.47
N HIS A 111 -22.07 -22.10 -2.62
CA HIS A 111 -22.58 -22.22 -1.25
C HIS A 111 -22.05 -21.13 -0.32
N LYS A 112 -22.98 -20.46 0.38
CA LYS A 112 -22.67 -19.41 1.36
C LYS A 112 -22.26 -19.92 2.75
N SER A 113 -22.46 -21.20 3.02
CA SER A 113 -22.23 -21.77 4.35
C SER A 113 -20.77 -22.15 4.55
N GLU A 114 -20.17 -21.65 5.64
CA GLU A 114 -18.76 -21.89 5.99
C GLU A 114 -18.45 -23.35 6.32
N ASN A 115 -19.39 -24.06 6.94
CA ASN A 115 -19.20 -25.49 7.25
C ASN A 115 -19.18 -26.33 5.97
N VAL A 116 -20.08 -26.01 5.03
CA VAL A 116 -20.12 -26.65 3.70
C VAL A 116 -18.83 -26.38 2.93
N PHE A 117 -18.38 -25.13 2.93
CA PHE A 117 -17.09 -24.75 2.35
C PHE A 117 -15.93 -25.55 2.96
N THR A 118 -15.88 -25.68 4.29
CA THR A 118 -14.84 -26.45 5.00
C THR A 118 -14.86 -27.93 4.61
N SER A 119 -16.04 -28.55 4.56
CA SER A 119 -16.21 -29.96 4.18
C SER A 119 -15.82 -30.20 2.72
N ALA A 120 -16.24 -29.32 1.81
CA ALA A 120 -15.89 -29.38 0.40
C ALA A 120 -14.38 -29.22 0.18
N LEU A 121 -13.72 -28.31 0.90
CA LEU A 121 -12.26 -28.17 0.86
C LEU A 121 -11.53 -29.43 1.32
N ARG A 122 -11.98 -30.08 2.40
CA ARG A 122 -11.40 -31.34 2.86
C ARG A 122 -11.50 -32.44 1.80
N ALA A 123 -12.64 -32.56 1.13
CA ALA A 123 -12.83 -33.50 0.04
C ALA A 123 -11.95 -33.16 -1.18
N LEU A 124 -11.92 -31.87 -1.56
CA LEU A 124 -11.13 -31.35 -2.67
C LEU A 124 -9.63 -31.62 -2.46
N GLN A 125 -9.12 -31.46 -1.23
CA GLN A 125 -7.74 -31.76 -0.88
C GLN A 125 -7.37 -33.20 -1.23
N VAL A 126 -8.23 -34.17 -0.88
CA VAL A 126 -8.02 -35.59 -1.18
C VAL A 126 -7.99 -35.83 -2.68
N VAL A 127 -8.94 -35.26 -3.43
CA VAL A 127 -9.00 -35.39 -4.90
C VAL A 127 -7.73 -34.86 -5.55
N ILE A 128 -7.28 -33.66 -5.16
CA ILE A 128 -6.08 -33.00 -5.72
C ILE A 128 -4.79 -33.74 -5.37
N MET A 129 -4.70 -34.33 -4.17
CA MET A 129 -3.54 -35.13 -3.76
C MET A 129 -3.46 -36.43 -4.58
N ARG A 130 -4.60 -37.08 -4.85
CA ARG A 130 -4.67 -38.33 -5.63
C ARG A 130 -4.28 -38.16 -7.10
N GLN A 131 -4.55 -37.01 -7.71
CA GLN A 131 -4.20 -36.72 -9.10
C GLN A 131 -2.67 -36.62 -9.36
N GLY A 132 -1.85 -36.54 -8.31
CA GLY A 132 -0.39 -36.52 -8.43
C GLY A 132 0.17 -35.26 -9.12
N ASN A 133 1.38 -35.37 -9.65
CA ASN A 133 2.15 -34.22 -10.17
C ASN A 133 1.84 -33.84 -11.62
N GLU A 134 1.08 -34.65 -12.35
CA GLU A 134 0.93 -34.55 -13.81
C GLU A 134 -0.12 -33.51 -14.25
N LYS A 135 -0.99 -33.06 -13.33
CA LYS A 135 -2.10 -32.13 -13.64
C LYS A 135 -1.96 -30.80 -12.89
N PRO A 136 -1.11 -29.86 -13.35
CA PRO A 136 -1.00 -28.53 -12.73
C PRO A 136 -2.22 -27.64 -12.98
N ARG A 137 -2.92 -27.83 -14.10
CA ARG A 137 -4.12 -27.04 -14.44
C ARG A 137 -5.33 -27.36 -13.56
N ALA A 138 -5.49 -28.62 -13.16
CA ALA A 138 -6.54 -29.00 -12.21
C ALA A 138 -6.36 -28.28 -10.87
N LEU A 139 -5.13 -28.25 -10.36
CA LEU A 139 -4.78 -27.47 -9.16
C LEU A 139 -5.08 -25.98 -9.37
N GLU A 140 -4.69 -25.42 -10.51
CA GLU A 140 -4.95 -24.00 -10.82
C GLU A 140 -6.44 -23.65 -10.78
N TRP A 141 -7.30 -24.44 -11.43
CA TRP A 141 -8.75 -24.24 -11.39
C TRP A 141 -9.29 -24.32 -9.98
N SER A 142 -8.87 -25.32 -9.20
CA SER A 142 -9.27 -25.46 -7.81
C SER A 142 -8.91 -24.26 -6.94
N LEU A 143 -7.68 -23.78 -7.07
CA LEU A 143 -7.19 -22.65 -6.29
C LEU A 143 -7.88 -21.34 -6.70
N ASN A 144 -8.21 -21.18 -7.99
CA ASN A 144 -8.96 -20.04 -8.48
C ASN A 144 -10.38 -20.00 -7.92
N SER A 145 -11.11 -21.12 -7.88
CA SER A 145 -12.45 -21.19 -7.26
C SER A 145 -12.42 -20.78 -5.79
N ILE A 146 -11.40 -21.24 -5.05
CA ILE A 146 -11.19 -20.83 -3.65
C ILE A 146 -10.92 -19.32 -3.56
N LYS A 147 -10.08 -18.78 -4.45
CA LYS A 147 -9.75 -17.35 -4.48
C LYS A 147 -10.99 -16.50 -4.78
N THR A 148 -11.79 -16.88 -5.78
CA THR A 148 -13.07 -16.23 -6.12
C THR A 148 -13.97 -16.16 -4.88
N ARG A 149 -14.13 -17.29 -4.18
CA ARG A 149 -14.94 -17.34 -2.94
C ARG A 149 -14.44 -16.38 -1.86
N LEU A 150 -13.11 -16.26 -1.69
CA LEU A 150 -12.51 -15.33 -0.72
C LEU A 150 -12.68 -13.87 -1.12
N ASP A 151 -12.64 -13.56 -2.41
CA ASP A 151 -12.78 -12.20 -2.94
C ASP A 151 -14.22 -11.67 -2.84
N GLU A 152 -15.21 -12.58 -2.83
CA GLU A 152 -16.63 -12.26 -2.63
C GLU A 152 -17.01 -12.01 -1.16
N LEU A 153 -16.11 -12.27 -0.20
CA LEU A 153 -16.42 -12.09 1.21
C LEU A 153 -16.69 -10.61 1.54
N PRO A 154 -17.72 -10.32 2.36
CA PRO A 154 -18.07 -8.94 2.70
C PRO A 154 -16.98 -8.31 3.57
N ILE A 155 -16.43 -7.19 3.13
CA ILE A 155 -15.40 -6.46 3.87
C ILE A 155 -16.02 -5.19 4.47
N PRO A 156 -15.67 -4.79 5.71
CA PRO A 156 -16.12 -3.53 6.26
C PRO A 156 -15.62 -2.30 5.48
N ASP A 157 -16.50 -1.31 5.28
CA ASP A 157 -16.17 -0.10 4.50
C ASP A 157 -15.04 0.73 5.14
N PHE A 158 -14.92 0.71 6.46
CA PHE A 158 -13.86 1.44 7.18
C PHE A 158 -12.43 0.98 6.80
N LEU A 159 -12.26 -0.23 6.24
CA LEU A 159 -10.95 -0.68 5.75
C LEU A 159 -10.51 0.08 4.48
N ARG A 160 -11.47 0.60 3.70
CA ARG A 160 -11.21 1.43 2.52
C ARG A 160 -10.98 2.90 2.90
N GLU A 161 -11.70 3.39 3.89
CA GLU A 161 -11.53 4.75 4.42
C GLU A 161 -10.23 4.89 5.25
N GLY A 162 -9.76 3.76 5.79
CA GLY A 162 -8.61 3.69 6.67
C GLY A 162 -8.99 3.82 8.15
N TYR A 163 -8.06 3.42 9.01
CA TYR A 163 -8.25 3.38 10.45
C TYR A 163 -7.04 3.97 11.18
N ASP A 164 -7.26 4.42 12.41
CA ASP A 164 -6.21 4.89 13.31
C ASP A 164 -5.68 3.77 14.24
N GLU A 165 -4.61 4.06 14.99
CA GLU A 165 -3.95 3.06 15.87
C GLU A 165 -4.87 2.47 16.95
N LYS A 166 -5.94 3.18 17.32
CA LYS A 166 -6.91 2.70 18.30
C LYS A 166 -7.90 1.74 17.65
N GLN A 167 -8.43 2.10 16.49
CA GLN A 167 -9.32 1.25 15.69
C GLN A 167 -8.60 -0.02 15.21
N GLU A 168 -7.31 0.08 14.89
CA GLU A 168 -6.45 -1.03 14.49
C GLU A 168 -6.45 -2.18 15.52
N LYS A 169 -6.50 -1.87 16.82
CA LYS A 169 -6.52 -2.87 17.90
C LYS A 169 -7.86 -3.60 18.01
N LEU A 170 -8.91 -3.08 17.39
CA LEU A 170 -10.28 -3.62 17.46
C LEU A 170 -10.70 -4.33 16.18
N LEU A 171 -9.82 -4.43 15.17
CA LEU A 171 -10.12 -5.06 13.88
C LEU A 171 -10.65 -6.49 14.04
N GLU A 172 -10.01 -7.30 14.89
CA GLU A 172 -10.40 -8.71 15.09
C GLU A 172 -11.70 -8.87 15.92
N GLN A 173 -12.27 -7.78 16.44
CA GLN A 173 -13.58 -7.81 17.11
C GLN A 173 -14.73 -7.64 16.12
N ASN A 174 -14.46 -7.33 14.86
CA ASN A 174 -15.48 -7.20 13.84
C ASN A 174 -15.88 -8.57 13.27
N ASP A 175 -17.17 -8.91 13.29
CA ASP A 175 -17.71 -10.19 12.82
C ASP A 175 -17.30 -10.53 11.37
N LYS A 176 -17.26 -9.52 10.47
CA LYS A 176 -16.85 -9.73 9.07
C LYS A 176 -15.36 -10.08 8.97
N ILE A 177 -14.53 -9.43 9.78
CA ILE A 177 -13.08 -9.72 9.83
C ILE A 177 -12.84 -11.09 10.46
N GLN A 178 -13.57 -11.47 11.52
CA GLN A 178 -13.48 -12.81 12.10
C GLN A 178 -13.85 -13.89 11.09
N THR A 179 -14.96 -13.69 10.35
CA THR A 179 -15.39 -14.59 9.27
C THR A 179 -14.29 -14.72 8.20
N LEU A 180 -13.73 -13.59 7.76
CA LEU A 180 -12.62 -13.57 6.80
C LEU A 180 -11.42 -14.38 7.32
N LEU A 181 -11.00 -14.15 8.56
CA LEU A 181 -9.86 -14.83 9.17
C LEU A 181 -10.11 -16.35 9.31
N LEU A 182 -11.33 -16.76 9.65
CA LEU A 182 -11.71 -18.17 9.73
C LEU A 182 -11.60 -18.86 8.36
N HIS A 183 -12.03 -18.20 7.28
CA HIS A 183 -11.82 -18.71 5.92
C HIS A 183 -10.34 -18.87 5.58
N TYR A 184 -9.49 -17.90 5.96
CA TYR A 184 -8.04 -17.98 5.75
C TYR A 184 -7.40 -19.12 6.55
N ILE A 185 -7.86 -19.37 7.79
CA ILE A 185 -7.42 -20.50 8.61
C ILE A 185 -7.82 -21.82 7.95
N THR A 186 -9.07 -21.94 7.48
CA THR A 186 -9.58 -23.14 6.79
C THR A 186 -8.80 -23.42 5.50
N VAL A 187 -8.52 -22.38 4.71
CA VAL A 187 -7.67 -22.47 3.51
C VAL A 187 -6.23 -22.86 3.90
N GLY A 188 -5.75 -22.38 5.04
CA GLY A 188 -4.52 -22.83 5.70
C GLY A 188 -4.43 -24.34 5.86
N LEU A 189 -5.44 -24.92 6.50
CA LEU A 189 -5.55 -26.38 6.70
C LEU A 189 -5.66 -27.14 5.38
N PHE A 190 -6.26 -26.53 4.35
CA PHE A 190 -6.37 -27.09 3.01
C PHE A 190 -5.02 -27.14 2.26
N TYR A 191 -4.24 -26.06 2.25
CA TYR A 191 -3.00 -26.06 1.46
C TYR A 191 -1.83 -26.74 2.17
N GLU A 192 -1.84 -26.89 3.50
CA GLU A 192 -0.67 -27.39 4.24
C GLU A 192 -0.23 -28.81 3.81
N PRO A 193 -1.12 -29.81 3.64
CA PRO A 193 -0.73 -31.12 3.10
C PRO A 193 -0.27 -31.05 1.64
N LEU A 194 -0.87 -30.18 0.82
CA LEU A 194 -0.48 -29.95 -0.57
C LEU A 194 0.93 -29.36 -0.65
N LEU A 195 1.23 -28.38 0.20
CA LEU A 195 2.54 -27.75 0.33
C LEU A 195 3.60 -28.79 0.69
N ASN A 196 3.31 -29.65 1.68
CA ASN A 196 4.21 -30.72 2.08
C ASN A 196 4.46 -31.73 0.96
N GLY A 197 3.42 -32.14 0.22
CA GLY A 197 3.56 -33.05 -0.91
C GLY A 197 4.30 -32.45 -2.10
N ILE A 198 4.01 -31.19 -2.46
CA ILE A 198 4.58 -30.51 -3.63
C ILE A 198 6.01 -30.02 -3.39
N CYS A 199 6.32 -29.55 -2.17
CA CYS A 199 7.64 -29.02 -1.83
C CYS A 199 8.57 -30.07 -1.19
N HIS A 200 8.22 -31.36 -1.21
CA HIS A 200 9.11 -32.43 -0.77
C HIS A 200 10.33 -32.60 -1.71
N SER A 201 10.14 -32.38 -3.01
CA SER A 201 11.21 -32.47 -4.01
C SER A 201 12.06 -31.19 -4.04
N SER A 202 13.35 -31.37 -4.36
CA SER A 202 14.29 -30.24 -4.45
C SER A 202 13.92 -29.33 -5.62
N LEU A 203 14.18 -28.02 -5.49
CA LEU A 203 13.93 -27.03 -6.55
C LEU A 203 14.73 -27.28 -7.83
N PHE A 204 15.85 -28.00 -7.73
CA PHE A 204 16.87 -28.11 -8.77
C PHE A 204 17.14 -29.56 -9.21
N GLU A 205 16.21 -30.51 -8.94
CA GLU A 205 16.48 -31.94 -9.18
C GLU A 205 16.90 -32.27 -10.61
N LYS A 206 16.35 -31.59 -11.61
CA LYS A 206 16.56 -31.91 -13.04
C LYS A 206 17.32 -30.84 -13.82
N GLN A 207 17.35 -29.60 -13.32
CA GLN A 207 17.96 -28.46 -14.02
C GLN A 207 18.63 -27.52 -13.02
N PRO A 208 19.75 -26.88 -13.42
CA PRO A 208 20.47 -25.94 -12.55
C PRO A 208 19.68 -24.65 -12.29
N PHE A 209 18.74 -24.31 -13.17
CA PHE A 209 17.88 -23.14 -13.05
C PHE A 209 16.46 -23.53 -12.68
N ARG A 210 15.80 -22.66 -11.92
CA ARG A 210 14.38 -22.84 -11.59
C ARG A 210 13.53 -22.71 -12.85
N SER A 211 12.68 -23.70 -13.11
CA SER A 211 11.63 -23.58 -14.12
C SER A 211 10.57 -22.58 -13.64
N CYS A 212 10.30 -21.59 -14.47
CA CYS A 212 9.20 -20.65 -14.28
C CYS A 212 7.93 -21.08 -15.04
N ASP A 213 7.92 -22.27 -15.63
CA ASP A 213 6.76 -22.80 -16.36
C ASP A 213 5.61 -23.13 -15.42
N ILE A 214 4.44 -23.37 -16.02
CA ILE A 214 3.26 -23.85 -15.29
C ILE A 214 3.55 -25.26 -14.74
N ASN A 215 3.81 -25.33 -13.44
CA ASN A 215 3.91 -26.55 -12.67
C ASN A 215 3.18 -26.37 -11.33
N ARG A 216 2.88 -27.47 -10.63
CA ARG A 216 2.09 -27.41 -9.38
C ARG A 216 2.71 -26.51 -8.31
N ARG A 217 4.05 -26.49 -8.21
CA ARG A 217 4.77 -25.67 -7.22
C ARG A 217 4.65 -24.18 -7.51
N ASN A 218 4.80 -23.77 -8.77
CA ASN A 218 4.64 -22.38 -9.17
C ASN A 218 3.17 -21.94 -9.14
N VAL A 219 2.22 -22.81 -9.50
CA VAL A 219 0.78 -22.55 -9.37
C VAL A 219 0.40 -22.32 -7.90
N LEU A 220 0.84 -23.21 -6.99
CA LEU A 220 0.63 -23.04 -5.55
C LEU A 220 1.29 -21.75 -5.03
N CYS A 221 2.50 -21.44 -5.52
CA CYS A 221 3.20 -20.20 -5.16
C CYS A 221 2.40 -18.95 -5.55
N CYS A 222 1.89 -18.87 -6.79
CA CYS A 222 1.06 -17.76 -7.25
C CYS A 222 -0.20 -17.62 -6.40
N PHE A 223 -0.88 -18.73 -6.10
CA PHE A 223 -2.05 -18.72 -5.22
C PHE A 223 -1.72 -18.18 -3.83
N LEU A 224 -0.70 -18.70 -3.15
CA LEU A 224 -0.33 -18.26 -1.80
C LEU A 224 0.06 -16.78 -1.76
N LEU A 225 0.74 -16.27 -2.80
CA LEU A 225 1.01 -14.85 -2.95
C LEU A 225 -0.27 -14.04 -3.17
N SER A 226 -1.19 -14.53 -4.01
CA SER A 226 -2.46 -13.85 -4.27
C SER A 226 -3.33 -13.70 -3.01
N LEU A 227 -3.21 -14.63 -2.05
CA LEU A 227 -3.87 -14.55 -0.75
C LEU A 227 -3.29 -13.44 0.15
N LEU A 228 -2.03 -13.03 -0.07
CA LEU A 228 -1.48 -11.85 0.59
C LEU A 228 -1.98 -10.54 -0.02
N GLY A 229 -2.79 -10.59 -1.09
CA GLY A 229 -3.45 -9.44 -1.70
C GLY A 229 -4.74 -9.03 -0.99
N LYS A 230 -5.56 -8.24 -1.69
CA LYS A 230 -6.90 -7.86 -1.19
C LYS A 230 -7.77 -9.14 -1.10
N PRO A 231 -8.63 -9.25 -0.07
CA PRO A 231 -8.87 -8.26 0.98
C PRO A 231 -7.93 -8.30 2.19
N PHE A 232 -7.16 -9.37 2.34
CA PHE A 232 -6.33 -9.60 3.53
C PHE A 232 -5.24 -8.55 3.72
N SER A 233 -4.67 -8.03 2.64
CA SER A 233 -3.68 -6.93 2.66
C SER A 233 -4.21 -5.62 3.25
N MET A 234 -5.52 -5.45 3.45
CA MET A 234 -6.07 -4.27 4.13
C MET A 234 -5.99 -4.37 5.67
N LEU A 235 -5.76 -5.57 6.21
CA LEU A 235 -5.58 -5.78 7.64
C LEU A 235 -4.17 -5.41 8.09
N ASN A 236 -4.01 -5.18 9.39
CA ASN A 236 -2.71 -4.88 9.95
C ASN A 236 -1.90 -6.17 10.20
N PHE A 237 -0.70 -6.24 9.60
CA PHE A 237 0.25 -7.34 9.80
C PHE A 237 1.36 -6.99 10.80
N HIS A 238 1.31 -5.81 11.42
CA HIS A 238 2.37 -5.34 12.29
C HIS A 238 2.23 -5.88 13.70
N GLY A 239 3.18 -6.71 14.11
CA GLY A 239 3.44 -7.03 15.50
C GLY A 239 4.31 -5.93 16.12
N GLY A 240 3.71 -4.81 16.53
CA GLY A 240 4.37 -3.74 17.28
C GLY A 240 5.33 -4.22 18.38
N GLU A 241 6.30 -3.39 18.75
CA GLU A 241 7.37 -3.76 19.69
C GLU A 241 6.86 -4.25 21.06
N GLU A 242 5.73 -3.72 21.54
CA GLU A 242 5.03 -4.20 22.75
C GLU A 242 4.06 -5.36 22.49
N SER A 243 3.55 -5.52 21.26
CA SER A 243 2.56 -6.55 20.89
C SER A 243 3.15 -7.86 20.38
N ARG A 244 4.50 -8.01 20.34
CA ARG A 244 5.17 -9.32 20.17
C ARG A 244 4.81 -10.35 21.26
N LYS A 245 4.04 -9.97 22.29
CA LYS A 245 3.47 -10.86 23.31
C LYS A 245 2.05 -11.36 22.98
N THR A 246 1.34 -10.75 22.04
CA THR A 246 -0.04 -11.13 21.64
C THR A 246 -0.07 -11.43 20.15
N ASN A 247 0.02 -12.71 19.78
CA ASN A 247 -0.09 -13.15 18.40
C ASN A 247 -1.54 -13.04 17.92
N THR A 248 -1.88 -11.95 17.23
CA THR A 248 -3.19 -11.78 16.58
C THR A 248 -3.40 -12.85 15.50
N TYR A 249 -4.65 -13.24 15.25
CA TYR A 249 -4.96 -14.26 14.24
C TYR A 249 -4.53 -13.79 12.84
N THR A 250 -4.68 -12.50 12.56
CA THR A 250 -4.23 -11.87 11.32
C THR A 250 -2.73 -12.08 11.11
N LEU A 251 -1.91 -11.81 12.13
CA LEU A 251 -0.46 -12.00 12.04
C LEU A 251 -0.11 -13.47 11.84
N GLN A 252 -0.77 -14.40 12.55
CA GLN A 252 -0.54 -15.84 12.39
C GLN A 252 -0.81 -16.31 10.96
N CYS A 253 -1.93 -15.90 10.37
CA CYS A 253 -2.28 -16.20 8.97
C CYS A 253 -1.24 -15.61 8.00
N ALA A 254 -0.85 -14.34 8.19
CA ALA A 254 0.14 -13.68 7.33
C ALA A 254 1.52 -14.36 7.41
N VAL A 255 1.96 -14.74 8.62
CA VAL A 255 3.20 -15.49 8.84
C VAL A 255 3.14 -16.85 8.18
N SER A 256 2.03 -17.59 8.34
CA SER A 256 1.84 -18.90 7.71
C SER A 256 1.92 -18.82 6.18
N LEU A 257 1.17 -17.89 5.58
CA LEU A 257 1.20 -17.66 4.12
C LEU A 257 2.58 -17.25 3.61
N THR A 258 3.27 -16.37 4.33
CA THR A 258 4.62 -15.91 3.96
C THR A 258 5.63 -17.05 4.01
N LYS A 259 5.58 -17.90 5.05
CA LYS A 259 6.44 -19.08 5.18
C LYS A 259 6.13 -20.13 4.12
N ALA A 260 4.85 -20.39 3.85
CA ALA A 260 4.41 -21.31 2.82
C ALA A 260 4.90 -20.86 1.43
N THR A 261 4.72 -19.59 1.11
CA THR A 261 5.23 -18.96 -0.11
C THR A 261 6.75 -19.09 -0.22
N THR A 262 7.48 -18.75 0.85
CA THR A 262 8.94 -18.85 0.88
C THR A 262 9.42 -20.29 0.69
N ARG A 263 8.70 -21.28 1.22
CA ARG A 263 8.99 -22.70 0.98
C ARG A 263 8.76 -23.12 -0.48
N CYS A 264 7.72 -22.61 -1.12
CA CYS A 264 7.52 -22.81 -2.55
C CYS A 264 8.66 -22.22 -3.39
N ILE A 265 9.26 -21.12 -2.96
CA ILE A 265 10.24 -20.37 -3.76
C ILE A 265 11.69 -20.78 -3.48
N GLY A 266 12.00 -21.13 -2.24
CA GLY A 266 13.36 -21.33 -1.76
C GLY A 266 14.03 -20.00 -1.38
N ASP A 267 14.39 -19.20 -2.39
CA ASP A 267 15.03 -17.89 -2.22
C ASP A 267 13.99 -16.76 -2.05
N PRO A 268 13.92 -16.09 -0.88
CA PRO A 268 13.01 -14.97 -0.66
C PRO A 268 13.19 -13.80 -1.66
N TYR A 269 14.39 -13.60 -2.22
CA TYR A 269 14.70 -12.52 -3.15
C TYR A 269 14.49 -12.88 -4.62
N PHE A 270 14.02 -14.08 -4.92
CA PHE A 270 13.76 -14.53 -6.28
C PHE A 270 12.88 -13.57 -7.11
N PHE A 271 11.83 -12.98 -6.53
CA PHE A 271 10.95 -12.10 -7.30
C PHE A 271 11.55 -10.73 -7.56
N LEU A 272 12.51 -10.24 -6.75
CA LEU A 272 13.12 -8.93 -6.96
C LEU A 272 13.75 -8.81 -8.34
N THR A 273 14.30 -9.90 -8.87
CA THR A 273 14.89 -9.93 -10.23
C THR A 273 13.85 -9.84 -11.35
N LEU A 274 12.56 -10.04 -11.04
CA LEU A 274 11.47 -10.00 -12.02
C LEU A 274 10.66 -8.70 -11.93
N VAL A 275 10.77 -7.95 -10.83
CA VAL A 275 9.95 -6.75 -10.58
C VAL A 275 10.19 -5.67 -11.61
N GLU A 276 11.45 -5.35 -11.89
CA GLU A 276 11.81 -4.28 -12.81
C GLU A 276 11.29 -4.57 -14.22
N ASP A 277 11.52 -5.79 -14.72
CA ASP A 277 10.99 -6.23 -16.01
C ASP A 277 9.48 -6.05 -16.06
N ARG A 278 8.77 -6.52 -15.02
CA ARG A 278 7.31 -6.38 -14.96
C ARG A 278 6.86 -4.93 -15.00
N PHE A 279 7.52 -4.04 -14.27
CA PHE A 279 7.15 -2.62 -14.22
C PHE A 279 7.43 -1.93 -15.56
N ARG A 280 8.61 -2.16 -16.15
CA ARG A 280 8.97 -1.58 -17.47
C ARG A 280 8.00 -2.02 -18.57
N PHE A 281 7.54 -3.28 -18.52
CA PHE A 281 6.63 -3.82 -19.54
C PHE A 281 5.13 -3.61 -19.26
N MET A 282 4.74 -3.06 -18.09
CA MET A 282 3.34 -2.69 -17.81
C MET A 282 2.76 -1.71 -18.84
N GLY A 283 3.54 -0.72 -19.30
CA GLY A 283 3.09 0.30 -20.25
C GLY A 283 2.82 -0.23 -21.67
N THR A 284 3.46 -1.33 -22.06
CA THR A 284 3.34 -1.96 -23.40
C THR A 284 2.19 -2.97 -23.52
N LEU A 285 1.58 -3.38 -22.40
CA LEU A 285 0.53 -4.40 -22.35
C LEU A 285 -0.86 -3.88 -22.74
N GLN A 286 -1.07 -2.56 -22.81
CA GLN A 286 -2.39 -1.97 -23.07
C GLN A 286 -2.83 -1.91 -24.55
N GLY A 287 -2.05 -2.37 -25.53
CA GLY A 287 -2.51 -2.23 -26.92
C GLY A 287 -1.94 -3.13 -28.02
N LYS A 288 -0.67 -3.55 -27.99
CA LYS A 288 -0.08 -4.26 -29.15
C LYS A 288 0.80 -5.48 -28.83
N GLU A 289 1.14 -5.73 -27.57
CA GLU A 289 2.04 -6.84 -27.19
C GLU A 289 1.44 -7.82 -26.16
N ARG A 290 0.18 -8.22 -26.33
CA ARG A 290 -0.29 -9.52 -25.77
C ARG A 290 0.60 -10.71 -26.24
N ILE A 291 1.44 -10.49 -27.24
CA ILE A 291 2.28 -11.49 -27.91
C ILE A 291 3.50 -11.89 -27.07
N ARG A 292 4.07 -11.04 -26.19
CA ARG A 292 5.29 -11.39 -25.45
C ARG A 292 5.07 -12.09 -24.11
N GLY A 293 3.97 -11.78 -23.41
CA GLY A 293 3.48 -12.63 -22.32
C GLY A 293 3.16 -14.06 -22.81
N SER A 294 2.86 -14.20 -24.11
CA SER A 294 2.74 -15.49 -24.81
C SER A 294 4.07 -16.07 -25.32
N MET A 295 5.19 -15.34 -25.30
CA MET A 295 6.51 -15.85 -25.72
C MET A 295 7.34 -16.37 -24.55
N SER A 296 7.16 -15.85 -23.33
CA SER A 296 7.75 -16.44 -22.13
C SER A 296 6.76 -17.42 -21.53
N ASN A 297 7.07 -18.72 -21.47
CA ASN A 297 6.29 -19.71 -20.72
C ASN A 297 6.27 -19.45 -19.18
N ASN A 298 6.69 -18.26 -18.73
CA ASN A 298 6.88 -17.93 -17.33
C ASN A 298 5.57 -17.43 -16.69
N ILE A 299 5.05 -18.24 -15.76
CA ILE A 299 3.80 -17.98 -15.03
C ILE A 299 3.83 -16.70 -14.17
N PHE A 300 5.01 -16.25 -13.74
CA PHE A 300 5.18 -15.10 -12.85
C PHE A 300 5.09 -13.73 -13.55
N PHE A 301 5.09 -13.71 -14.89
CA PHE A 301 4.84 -12.48 -15.67
C PHE A 301 3.35 -12.24 -15.93
N ILE A 302 2.48 -13.21 -15.61
CA ILE A 302 1.04 -13.08 -15.83
C ILE A 302 0.45 -12.26 -14.67
N ASP A 303 0.05 -11.02 -14.96
CA ASP A 303 -0.41 -10.06 -13.96
C ASP A 303 -1.67 -10.55 -13.22
N GLU A 304 -2.61 -11.18 -13.94
CA GLU A 304 -3.81 -11.80 -13.36
C GLU A 304 -3.48 -12.89 -12.33
N LYS A 305 -2.38 -13.63 -12.52
CA LYS A 305 -1.96 -14.72 -11.61
C LYS A 305 -1.10 -14.23 -10.46
N LEU A 306 -0.32 -13.18 -10.69
CA LEU A 306 0.58 -12.65 -9.68
C LEU A 306 0.59 -11.12 -9.71
N PRO A 307 -0.40 -10.45 -9.13
CA PRO A 307 -0.41 -8.99 -9.06
C PRO A 307 0.80 -8.40 -8.31
N LEU A 308 1.29 -7.23 -8.72
CA LEU A 308 2.47 -6.59 -8.10
C LEU A 308 2.23 -6.19 -6.63
N ASN A 309 1.02 -5.77 -6.27
CA ASN A 309 0.64 -5.43 -4.89
C ASN A 309 0.75 -6.65 -3.93
N CYS A 310 0.49 -7.87 -4.42
CA CYS A 310 0.65 -9.11 -3.67
C CYS A 310 2.15 -9.39 -3.39
N ILE A 311 3.00 -9.22 -4.41
CA ILE A 311 4.46 -9.34 -4.26
C ILE A 311 4.97 -8.29 -3.28
N ALA A 312 4.49 -7.05 -3.38
CA ALA A 312 4.86 -5.97 -2.49
C ALA A 312 4.48 -6.27 -1.03
N THR A 313 3.32 -6.87 -0.81
CA THR A 313 2.87 -7.30 0.52
C THR A 313 3.70 -8.46 1.07
N TYR A 314 4.14 -9.39 0.22
CA TYR A 314 5.10 -10.43 0.59
C TYR A 314 6.46 -9.83 1.05
N TYR A 315 6.99 -8.85 0.32
CA TYR A 315 8.23 -8.18 0.71
C TYR A 315 8.07 -7.28 1.94
N TYR A 316 6.89 -6.72 2.19
CA TYR A 316 6.56 -6.11 3.48
C TYR A 316 6.74 -7.11 4.62
N MET A 317 6.21 -8.33 4.50
CA MET A 317 6.34 -9.36 5.54
C MET A 317 7.80 -9.80 5.75
N ILE A 318 8.59 -9.91 4.68
CA ILE A 318 10.00 -10.32 4.80
C ILE A 318 10.85 -9.21 5.39
N LEU A 319 10.79 -8.00 4.82
CA LEU A 319 11.75 -6.93 5.15
C LEU A 319 11.34 -6.17 6.41
N VAL A 320 10.05 -5.82 6.53
CA VAL A 320 9.54 -5.02 7.65
C VAL A 320 9.26 -5.91 8.86
N GLU A 321 8.42 -6.94 8.71
CA GLU A 321 8.07 -7.83 9.84
C GLU A 321 9.18 -8.84 10.15
N GLY A 322 10.10 -9.07 9.22
CA GLY A 322 11.28 -9.90 9.47
C GLY A 322 11.02 -11.40 9.44
N ILE A 323 10.03 -11.85 8.68
CA ILE A 323 9.74 -13.27 8.53
C ILE A 323 10.84 -13.95 7.71
N ASP A 324 11.32 -15.10 8.19
CA ASP A 324 12.35 -15.93 7.54
C ASP A 324 13.65 -15.17 7.21
N LYS A 325 14.02 -14.18 8.02
CA LYS A 325 15.28 -13.41 7.88
C LYS A 325 16.53 -14.29 7.74
N ASP A 326 16.56 -15.44 8.41
CA ASP A 326 17.70 -16.37 8.38
C ASP A 326 17.88 -17.06 7.01
N LYS A 327 16.86 -17.05 6.15
CA LYS A 327 16.90 -17.64 4.80
C LYS A 327 17.27 -16.65 3.71
N ILE A 328 17.38 -15.37 4.05
CA ILE A 328 17.70 -14.31 3.10
C ILE A 328 19.18 -14.39 2.75
N TYR A 329 19.50 -14.45 1.46
CA TYR A 329 20.89 -14.41 1.00
C TYR A 329 21.49 -13.02 1.20
N LEU A 330 22.79 -12.99 1.53
CA LEU A 330 23.54 -11.75 1.61
C LEU A 330 23.67 -11.12 0.21
N VAL A 331 23.04 -9.96 0.02
CA VAL A 331 23.21 -9.15 -1.18
C VAL A 331 24.34 -8.16 -0.95
N TYR A 332 25.40 -8.26 -1.77
CA TYR A 332 26.60 -7.43 -1.61
C TYR A 332 26.34 -5.93 -1.75
N ASN A 333 25.43 -5.54 -2.65
CA ASN A 333 25.06 -4.15 -2.85
C ASN A 333 23.61 -3.92 -2.40
N PRO A 334 23.38 -3.20 -1.28
CA PRO A 334 22.03 -2.96 -0.76
C PRO A 334 21.18 -2.10 -1.71
N MET A 335 21.80 -1.39 -2.66
CA MET A 335 21.10 -0.61 -3.69
C MET A 335 20.22 -1.47 -4.59
N PHE A 336 20.63 -2.71 -4.89
CA PHE A 336 19.81 -3.62 -5.67
C PHE A 336 18.48 -3.92 -4.95
N VAL A 337 18.55 -4.28 -3.68
CA VAL A 337 17.36 -4.56 -2.86
C VAL A 337 16.51 -3.31 -2.72
N PHE A 338 17.14 -2.15 -2.50
CA PHE A 338 16.46 -0.87 -2.43
C PHE A 338 15.66 -0.58 -3.70
N GLU A 339 16.29 -0.58 -4.87
CA GLU A 339 15.65 -0.20 -6.13
C GLU A 339 14.55 -1.18 -6.55
N SER A 340 14.83 -2.49 -6.52
CA SER A 340 13.84 -3.50 -6.86
C SER A 340 12.62 -3.45 -5.94
N THR A 341 12.83 -3.17 -4.65
CA THR A 341 11.73 -3.06 -3.69
C THR A 341 11.04 -1.69 -3.76
N LEU A 342 11.73 -0.63 -4.23
CA LEU A 342 11.14 0.69 -4.41
C LEU A 342 10.03 0.67 -5.46
N TYR A 343 10.16 -0.13 -6.53
CA TYR A 343 9.07 -0.40 -7.48
C TYR A 343 7.82 -0.94 -6.77
N LEU A 344 7.99 -1.89 -5.85
CA LEU A 344 6.90 -2.50 -5.10
C LEU A 344 6.28 -1.54 -4.08
N ALA A 345 7.11 -0.72 -3.42
CA ALA A 345 6.63 0.31 -2.51
C ALA A 345 5.84 1.39 -3.26
N HIS A 346 6.31 1.79 -4.44
CA HIS A 346 5.60 2.70 -5.33
C HIS A 346 4.21 2.15 -5.71
N GLU A 347 4.13 0.87 -6.07
CA GLU A 347 2.86 0.20 -6.36
C GLU A 347 1.88 0.23 -5.17
N LEU A 348 2.35 -0.10 -3.96
CA LEU A 348 1.51 -0.05 -2.75
C LEU A 348 1.01 1.37 -2.44
N MET A 349 1.87 2.38 -2.60
CA MET A 349 1.53 3.77 -2.36
C MET A 349 0.61 4.38 -3.42
N GLY A 350 0.62 3.82 -4.64
CA GLY A 350 -0.28 4.23 -5.72
C GLY A 350 -1.72 3.76 -5.57
N ASN A 351 -2.00 2.84 -4.63
CA ASN A 351 -3.37 2.39 -4.34
C ASN A 351 -4.15 3.44 -3.55
N ASP A 352 -5.47 3.50 -3.74
CA ASP A 352 -6.35 4.44 -3.04
C ASP A 352 -6.54 4.09 -1.54
N GLU A 353 -6.35 2.82 -1.17
CA GLU A 353 -6.62 2.35 0.19
C GLU A 353 -5.49 2.69 1.17
N PRO A 354 -5.78 3.43 2.26
CA PRO A 354 -4.77 3.88 3.22
C PRO A 354 -3.94 2.77 3.89
N PRO A 355 -4.49 1.59 4.24
CA PRO A 355 -3.68 0.51 4.81
C PRO A 355 -2.57 -0.01 3.88
N LEU A 356 -2.77 0.06 2.56
CA LEU A 356 -1.74 -0.32 1.58
C LEU A 356 -0.67 0.76 1.47
N GLN A 357 -1.08 2.02 1.42
CA GLN A 357 -0.18 3.17 1.47
C GLN A 357 0.71 3.13 2.72
N GLN A 358 0.15 2.79 3.88
CA GLN A 358 0.90 2.62 5.12
C GLN A 358 1.97 1.53 5.02
N LYS A 359 1.64 0.36 4.44
CA LYS A 359 2.61 -0.72 4.20
C LYS A 359 3.72 -0.25 3.25
N GLY A 360 3.37 0.45 2.18
CA GLY A 360 4.33 1.05 1.26
C GLY A 360 5.29 2.01 1.97
N LEU A 361 4.78 2.92 2.80
CA LEU A 361 5.61 3.85 3.58
C LEU A 361 6.54 3.12 4.57
N LYS A 362 6.02 2.15 5.32
CA LYS A 362 6.84 1.34 6.24
C LYS A 362 7.92 0.56 5.51
N LEU A 363 7.63 0.07 4.30
CA LEU A 363 8.59 -0.61 3.45
C LEU A 363 9.73 0.34 3.05
N VAL A 364 9.42 1.56 2.57
CA VAL A 364 10.44 2.57 2.22
C VAL A 364 11.28 2.96 3.43
N ASP A 365 10.66 3.19 4.60
CA ASP A 365 11.38 3.51 5.84
C ASP A 365 12.36 2.39 6.22
N CYS A 366 11.97 1.12 6.04
CA CYS A 366 12.86 -0.03 6.24
C CYS A 366 14.02 -0.04 5.24
N LEU A 367 13.75 0.19 3.95
CA LEU A 367 14.75 0.21 2.89
C LEU A 367 15.79 1.32 3.08
N LEU A 368 15.36 2.54 3.44
CA LEU A 368 16.26 3.65 3.71
C LEU A 368 17.16 3.36 4.93
N LYS A 369 16.62 2.73 5.98
CA LYS A 369 17.43 2.29 7.14
C LYS A 369 18.47 1.23 6.76
N GLN A 370 18.14 0.34 5.81
CA GLN A 370 19.07 -0.70 5.33
C GLN A 370 20.20 -0.14 4.46
N LEU A 371 19.94 0.93 3.68
CA LEU A 371 21.00 1.62 2.93
C LEU A 371 22.06 2.26 3.86
N GLY A 372 21.64 2.71 5.04
CA GLY A 372 22.53 3.34 6.01
C GLY A 372 23.22 4.56 5.40
N ASN A 373 24.55 4.54 5.33
CA ASN A 373 25.36 5.64 4.81
C ASN A 373 25.63 5.54 3.29
N ALA A 374 25.08 4.55 2.59
CA ALA A 374 25.26 4.41 1.15
C ALA A 374 24.45 5.49 0.41
N GLU A 375 25.13 6.38 -0.33
CA GLU A 375 24.46 7.42 -1.09
C GLU A 375 23.91 6.91 -2.42
N ILE A 376 22.73 7.41 -2.81
CA ILE A 376 22.12 7.16 -4.11
C ILE A 376 22.74 8.11 -5.14
N PRO A 377 23.43 7.62 -6.19
CA PRO A 377 24.06 8.47 -7.19
C PRO A 377 23.03 9.26 -8.01
N ALA A 378 23.36 10.50 -8.39
CA ALA A 378 22.49 11.35 -9.21
C ALA A 378 22.07 10.72 -10.55
N VAL A 379 22.92 9.85 -11.12
CA VAL A 379 22.65 9.11 -12.38
C VAL A 379 21.36 8.29 -12.30
N PHE A 380 20.98 7.82 -11.10
CA PHE A 380 19.78 6.99 -10.95
C PHE A 380 18.49 7.79 -11.13
N LEU A 381 18.55 9.12 -11.06
CA LEU A 381 17.40 9.99 -11.35
C LEU A 381 16.97 9.96 -12.82
N GLU A 382 17.77 9.38 -13.72
CA GLU A 382 17.39 9.10 -15.11
C GLU A 382 16.33 7.98 -15.21
N ILE A 383 16.20 7.15 -14.17
CA ILE A 383 15.21 6.08 -14.11
C ILE A 383 13.86 6.70 -13.69
N ASP A 384 12.83 6.49 -14.51
CA ASP A 384 11.49 7.07 -14.31
C ASP A 384 10.86 6.74 -12.94
N LEU A 385 11.21 5.60 -12.35
CA LEU A 385 10.76 5.18 -11.02
C LEU A 385 11.03 6.25 -9.97
N TYR A 386 12.24 6.80 -9.91
CA TYR A 386 12.63 7.73 -8.86
C TYR A 386 11.78 9.01 -8.92
N LYS A 387 11.43 9.44 -10.14
CA LYS A 387 10.53 10.56 -10.39
C LYS A 387 9.08 10.23 -10.03
N SER A 388 8.54 9.11 -10.51
CA SER A 388 7.15 8.72 -10.24
C SER A 388 6.93 8.49 -8.75
N PHE A 389 7.88 7.82 -8.09
CA PHE A 389 7.89 7.61 -6.64
C PHE A 389 7.84 8.91 -5.85
N CYS A 390 8.70 9.88 -6.18
CA CYS A 390 8.69 11.17 -5.50
C CYS A 390 7.35 11.89 -5.67
N GLN A 391 6.76 11.86 -6.86
CA GLN A 391 5.45 12.48 -7.12
C GLN A 391 4.34 11.82 -6.31
N THR A 392 4.30 10.48 -6.29
CA THR A 392 3.34 9.71 -5.49
C THR A 392 3.50 10.02 -4.00
N LEU A 393 4.73 10.11 -3.49
CA LEU A 393 5.01 10.47 -2.10
C LEU A 393 4.57 11.91 -1.77
N CYS A 394 4.86 12.88 -2.63
CA CYS A 394 4.39 14.26 -2.46
C CYS A 394 2.86 14.37 -2.48
N ASN A 395 2.19 13.62 -3.36
CA ASN A 395 0.73 13.58 -3.44
C ASN A 395 0.12 13.01 -2.15
N LEU A 396 0.69 11.92 -1.63
CA LEU A 396 0.28 11.34 -0.35
C LEU A 396 0.44 12.34 0.80
N VAL A 397 1.59 13.03 0.86
CA VAL A 397 1.86 14.06 1.87
C VAL A 397 0.88 15.23 1.79
N ALA A 398 0.53 15.68 0.59
CA ALA A 398 -0.38 16.80 0.39
C ALA A 398 -1.85 16.45 0.65
N TYR A 399 -2.31 15.29 0.18
CA TYR A 399 -3.74 15.05 -0.04
C TYR A 399 -4.31 13.83 0.70
N SER A 400 -3.49 13.00 1.36
CA SER A 400 -4.00 11.88 2.16
C SER A 400 -4.98 12.40 3.21
N SER A 401 -6.13 11.73 3.38
CA SER A 401 -7.13 12.05 4.42
C SER A 401 -6.56 11.82 5.83
N LEU A 402 -5.73 10.79 6.00
CA LEU A 402 -5.17 10.40 7.29
C LEU A 402 -3.94 11.21 7.67
N THR A 403 -3.99 11.86 8.83
CA THR A 403 -2.92 12.74 9.33
C THR A 403 -1.61 11.99 9.60
N TYR A 404 -1.67 10.77 10.14
CA TYR A 404 -0.45 9.99 10.43
C TYR A 404 0.29 9.57 9.15
N LEU A 405 -0.43 9.32 8.05
CA LEU A 405 0.15 9.03 6.74
C LEU A 405 0.88 10.26 6.20
N ARG A 406 0.26 11.45 6.29
CA ARG A 406 0.92 12.71 5.90
C ARG A 406 2.19 12.94 6.72
N GLN A 407 2.14 12.78 8.05
CA GLN A 407 3.30 12.96 8.94
C GLN A 407 4.43 11.95 8.64
N THR A 408 4.08 10.67 8.45
CA THR A 408 5.04 9.62 8.11
C THR A 408 5.66 9.87 6.74
N GLY A 409 4.85 10.27 5.76
CA GLY A 409 5.28 10.63 4.42
C GLY A 409 6.26 11.81 4.40
N VAL A 410 6.03 12.87 5.20
CA VAL A 410 6.96 14.01 5.31
C VAL A 410 8.33 13.55 5.83
N ARG A 411 8.35 12.68 6.85
CA ARG A 411 9.59 12.12 7.41
C ARG A 411 10.35 11.31 6.36
N ILE A 412 9.67 10.41 5.67
CA ILE A 412 10.26 9.57 4.63
C ILE A 412 10.75 10.41 3.45
N LEU A 413 9.98 11.42 3.03
CA LEU A 413 10.38 12.33 1.96
C LEU A 413 11.71 13.02 2.28
N ARG A 414 11.87 13.51 3.51
CA ARG A 414 13.15 14.10 3.95
C ARG A 414 14.27 13.08 3.94
N GLN A 415 14.08 11.90 4.53
CA GLN A 415 15.11 10.86 4.58
C GLN A 415 15.53 10.42 3.17
N TYR A 416 14.55 10.21 2.28
CA TYR A 416 14.78 9.83 0.90
C TYR A 416 15.59 10.88 0.14
N ILE A 417 15.23 12.17 0.23
CA ILE A 417 16.00 13.25 -0.40
C ILE A 417 17.43 13.29 0.14
N LEU A 418 17.61 13.12 1.45
CA LEU A 418 18.93 13.17 2.09
C LEU A 418 19.80 11.96 1.77
N GLN A 419 19.23 10.86 1.27
CA GLN A 419 19.97 9.65 0.89
C GLN A 419 20.75 9.81 -0.43
N PHE A 420 20.46 10.81 -1.25
CA PHE A 420 21.19 11.04 -2.50
C PHE A 420 22.57 11.66 -2.25
N ASP A 421 23.47 11.53 -3.22
CA ASP A 421 24.66 12.36 -3.31
C ASP A 421 24.31 13.86 -3.48
N ASP A 422 25.31 14.75 -3.39
CA ASP A 422 25.05 16.20 -3.39
C ASP A 422 24.42 16.72 -4.69
N GLU A 423 24.75 16.12 -5.83
CA GLU A 423 24.14 16.44 -7.13
C GLU A 423 22.68 15.95 -7.23
N GLY A 424 22.40 14.77 -6.69
CA GLY A 424 21.07 14.19 -6.63
C GLY A 424 20.16 14.97 -5.68
N LYS A 425 20.65 15.33 -4.48
CA LYS A 425 19.95 16.20 -3.51
C LYS A 425 19.50 17.50 -4.18
N TYR A 426 20.43 18.18 -4.87
CA TYR A 426 20.13 19.41 -5.60
C TYR A 426 19.09 19.22 -6.71
N SER A 427 19.27 18.19 -7.53
CA SER A 427 18.40 17.92 -8.68
C SER A 427 16.97 17.57 -8.27
N VAL A 428 16.80 16.73 -7.25
CA VAL A 428 15.50 16.37 -6.70
C VAL A 428 14.81 17.60 -6.10
N LEU A 429 15.50 18.36 -5.24
CA LEU A 429 14.94 19.56 -4.60
C LEU A 429 14.50 20.60 -5.63
N LYS A 430 15.36 20.89 -6.62
CA LYS A 430 15.07 21.83 -7.72
C LYS A 430 13.84 21.41 -8.53
N ASN A 431 13.75 20.13 -8.88
CA ASN A 431 12.64 19.62 -9.67
C ASN A 431 11.33 19.60 -8.88
N LEU A 432 11.36 19.16 -7.61
CA LEU A 432 10.17 19.10 -6.77
C LEU A 432 9.61 20.50 -6.47
N MET A 433 10.46 21.47 -6.13
CA MET A 433 10.01 22.86 -5.92
C MET A 433 9.39 23.49 -7.18
N ARG A 434 9.69 22.96 -8.37
CA ARG A 434 9.08 23.38 -9.64
C ARG A 434 7.78 22.63 -9.93
N SER A 435 7.69 21.34 -9.64
CA SER A 435 6.56 20.49 -10.06
C SER A 435 5.43 20.42 -9.03
N VAL A 436 5.73 20.52 -7.74
CA VAL A 436 4.74 20.38 -6.67
C VAL A 436 3.93 21.67 -6.54
N ARG A 437 2.60 21.54 -6.60
CA ARG A 437 1.67 22.67 -6.50
C ARG A 437 1.42 23.12 -5.05
N HIS A 438 1.49 22.18 -4.10
CA HIS A 438 1.19 22.46 -2.70
C HIS A 438 2.26 23.36 -2.04
N HIS A 439 1.91 24.61 -1.73
CA HIS A 439 2.85 25.61 -1.20
C HIS A 439 3.50 25.23 0.12
N GLY A 440 2.78 24.55 1.02
CA GLY A 440 3.37 24.02 2.26
C GLY A 440 4.50 23.01 2.03
N ILE A 441 4.40 22.14 1.01
CA ILE A 441 5.48 21.22 0.66
C ILE A 441 6.66 21.99 0.07
N THR A 442 6.40 22.95 -0.82
CA THR A 442 7.46 23.80 -1.39
C THR A 442 8.19 24.59 -0.30
N GLY A 443 7.49 25.10 0.71
CA GLY A 443 8.09 25.71 1.90
C GLY A 443 8.95 24.72 2.68
N TYR A 444 8.46 23.50 2.90
CA TYR A 444 9.24 22.44 3.56
C TYR A 444 10.51 22.04 2.78
N LEU A 445 10.44 21.94 1.45
CA LEU A 445 11.60 21.66 0.60
C LEU A 445 12.65 22.79 0.69
N ALA A 446 12.21 24.04 0.79
CA ALA A 446 13.10 25.17 1.03
C ALA A 446 13.81 25.06 2.39
N ILE A 447 13.12 24.57 3.42
CA ILE A 447 13.70 24.29 4.74
C ILE A 447 14.77 23.17 4.63
N ILE A 448 14.49 22.08 3.90
CA ILE A 448 15.50 21.02 3.69
C ILE A 448 16.75 21.59 3.01
N TYR A 449 16.59 22.37 1.94
CA TYR A 449 17.74 22.98 1.27
C TYR A 449 18.51 23.93 2.19
N LYS A 450 17.81 24.77 2.97
CA LYS A 450 18.42 25.64 3.98
C LYS A 450 19.23 24.84 5.00
N ASP A 451 18.69 23.72 5.49
CA ASP A 451 19.35 22.85 6.46
C ASP A 451 20.61 22.19 5.87
N LEU A 452 20.58 21.77 4.59
CA LEU A 452 21.74 21.23 3.89
C LEU A 452 22.90 22.23 3.84
N VAL A 453 22.61 23.46 3.39
CA VAL A 453 23.64 24.52 3.32
C VAL A 453 24.09 24.92 4.73
N ALA A 454 23.18 25.00 5.70
CA ALA A 454 23.51 25.31 7.09
C ALA A 454 24.49 24.28 7.69
N ASN A 455 24.25 22.99 7.48
CA ASN A 455 25.12 21.91 7.96
C ASN A 455 26.49 21.93 7.26
N ALA A 456 26.54 22.32 5.99
CA ALA A 456 27.81 22.47 5.27
C ALA A 456 28.62 23.67 5.77
N LEU A 457 27.95 24.79 6.13
CA LEU A 457 28.58 25.99 6.68
C LEU A 457 29.16 25.79 8.09
N THR A 458 28.57 24.90 8.90
CA THR A 458 29.06 24.62 10.26
C THR A 458 30.25 23.67 10.28
N ASN A 459 30.56 22.99 9.18
CA ASN A 459 31.64 22.03 9.13
C ASN A 459 33.00 22.74 8.94
N PRO A 460 33.88 22.79 9.97
CA PRO A 460 35.13 23.53 9.90
C PRO A 460 36.16 22.91 8.94
N ALA A 461 35.94 21.68 8.48
CA ALA A 461 36.83 20.99 7.54
C ALA A 461 36.63 21.44 6.08
N ILE A 462 35.53 22.13 5.77
CA ILE A 462 35.19 22.50 4.38
C ILE A 462 35.73 23.91 4.10
N SER A 463 36.82 24.00 3.33
CA SER A 463 37.36 25.28 2.85
C SER A 463 36.57 25.87 1.68
N GLN A 464 35.91 25.02 0.88
CA GLN A 464 35.08 25.39 -0.27
C GLN A 464 33.85 24.49 -0.29
N LEU A 465 32.66 25.10 -0.37
CA LEU A 465 31.40 24.38 -0.45
C LEU A 465 31.27 23.67 -1.81
N PRO A 466 30.54 22.54 -1.88
CA PRO A 466 30.13 21.95 -3.14
C PRO A 466 29.46 22.99 -4.05
N SER A 467 29.63 22.83 -5.36
CA SER A 467 29.04 23.73 -6.37
C SER A 467 27.51 23.76 -6.27
N THR A 468 26.88 22.67 -5.82
CA THR A 468 25.43 22.55 -5.63
C THR A 468 24.89 23.40 -4.48
N LEU A 469 25.74 23.73 -3.49
CA LEU A 469 25.39 24.50 -2.30
C LEU A 469 25.95 25.93 -2.33
N SER A 470 26.65 26.32 -3.40
CA SER A 470 27.29 27.62 -3.54
C SER A 470 27.17 28.20 -4.97
N GLY A 471 27.52 29.47 -5.13
CA GLY A 471 27.63 30.12 -6.45
C GLY A 471 26.33 30.11 -7.25
N GLN A 472 26.42 29.71 -8.53
CA GLN A 472 25.30 29.82 -9.48
C GLN A 472 24.15 28.85 -9.17
N HIS A 473 24.44 27.65 -8.67
CA HIS A 473 23.39 26.68 -8.32
C HIS A 473 22.58 27.16 -7.10
N PHE A 474 23.27 27.66 -6.08
CA PHE A 474 22.64 28.27 -4.90
C PHE A 474 21.78 29.47 -5.30
N ARG A 475 22.33 30.40 -6.09
CA ARG A 475 21.59 31.54 -6.65
C ARG A 475 20.33 31.09 -7.40
N THR A 476 20.45 30.09 -8.27
CA THR A 476 19.31 29.59 -9.06
C THR A 476 18.18 29.07 -8.18
N ILE A 477 18.48 28.32 -7.12
CA ILE A 477 17.45 27.82 -6.18
C ILE A 477 16.76 28.97 -5.47
N PHE A 478 17.51 29.95 -4.97
CA PHE A 478 16.94 31.09 -4.27
C PHE A 478 16.08 31.96 -5.19
N GLU A 479 16.60 32.39 -6.33
CA GLU A 479 15.90 33.31 -7.23
C GLU A 479 14.69 32.66 -7.91
N ARG A 480 14.78 31.38 -8.32
CA ARG A 480 13.72 30.77 -9.14
C ARG A 480 12.70 29.96 -8.34
N HIS A 481 13.07 29.45 -7.17
CA HIS A 481 12.25 28.46 -6.47
C HIS A 481 11.82 28.89 -5.06
N ILE A 482 12.76 29.40 -4.24
CA ILE A 482 12.47 29.79 -2.84
C ILE A 482 11.87 31.20 -2.78
N CYS A 483 12.55 32.19 -3.35
CA CYS A 483 12.20 33.61 -3.29
C CYS A 483 11.50 34.06 -4.57
N CYS A 484 10.40 33.39 -4.94
CA CYS A 484 9.59 33.75 -6.09
C CYS A 484 8.11 33.90 -5.73
N LEU A 485 7.51 34.97 -6.28
CA LEU A 485 6.08 35.28 -6.21
C LEU A 485 5.45 34.88 -7.54
N ALA A 486 4.37 34.09 -7.52
CA ALA A 486 3.78 33.52 -8.73
C ALA A 486 3.25 34.61 -9.68
N ASN A 487 2.53 35.60 -9.14
CA ASN A 487 1.92 36.69 -9.89
C ASN A 487 2.51 38.05 -9.47
N GLY A 488 3.74 38.06 -8.97
CA GLY A 488 4.37 39.27 -8.45
C GLY A 488 3.55 39.89 -7.31
N VAL A 489 3.19 41.18 -7.46
CA VAL A 489 2.44 41.95 -6.46
C VAL A 489 1.01 41.44 -6.25
N GLU A 490 0.44 40.76 -7.25
CA GLU A 490 -0.94 40.22 -7.22
C GLU A 490 -1.00 38.80 -6.63
N THR A 491 0.10 38.28 -6.10
CA THR A 491 0.13 36.94 -5.50
C THR A 491 -0.76 36.89 -4.26
N ASP A 492 -1.60 35.86 -4.13
CA ASP A 492 -2.35 35.62 -2.90
C ASP A 492 -1.39 35.26 -1.76
N ILE A 493 -1.19 36.20 -0.84
CA ILE A 493 -0.22 36.05 0.25
C ILE A 493 -0.68 35.00 1.27
N LEU A 494 -1.99 34.80 1.44
CA LEU A 494 -2.52 33.83 2.40
C LEU A 494 -2.29 32.41 1.90
N GLU A 495 -2.60 32.15 0.63
CA GLU A 495 -2.38 30.85 0.00
C GLU A 495 -0.87 30.47 -0.01
N TYR A 496 0.00 31.46 -0.23
CA TYR A 496 1.46 31.27 -0.29
C TYR A 496 2.17 31.48 1.06
N SER A 497 1.42 31.69 2.15
CA SER A 497 1.97 32.11 3.45
C SER A 497 3.07 31.18 3.98
N ASP A 498 2.85 29.86 3.99
CA ASP A 498 3.84 28.86 4.43
C ASP A 498 5.16 28.95 3.65
N LYS A 499 5.06 29.15 2.33
CA LYS A 499 6.23 29.28 1.44
C LYS A 499 6.97 30.59 1.71
N ILE A 500 6.24 31.70 1.85
CA ILE A 500 6.79 33.04 2.12
C ILE A 500 7.47 33.09 3.49
N ILE A 501 6.86 32.49 4.51
CA ILE A 501 7.45 32.41 5.85
C ILE A 501 8.75 31.59 5.80
N SER A 502 8.75 30.46 5.08
CA SER A 502 9.93 29.62 4.91
C SER A 502 11.06 30.33 4.16
N SER A 503 10.74 31.07 3.09
CA SER A 503 11.73 31.82 2.31
C SER A 503 12.34 32.97 3.11
N LEU A 504 11.54 33.76 3.84
CA LEU A 504 12.03 34.85 4.68
C LEU A 504 12.92 34.33 5.81
N ASN A 505 12.55 33.21 6.43
CA ASN A 505 13.39 32.58 7.45
C ASN A 505 14.72 32.06 6.87
N ALA A 506 14.71 31.53 5.65
CA ALA A 506 15.93 31.13 4.96
C ALA A 506 16.84 32.34 4.66
N LEU A 507 16.29 33.42 4.10
CA LEU A 507 17.04 34.66 3.85
C LEU A 507 17.64 35.24 5.12
N ARG A 508 16.86 35.30 6.20
CA ARG A 508 17.33 35.74 7.51
C ARG A 508 18.51 34.89 8.00
N PHE A 509 18.43 33.58 7.84
CA PHE A 509 19.50 32.67 8.26
C PHE A 509 20.81 32.98 7.51
N PHE A 510 20.78 33.09 6.18
CA PHE A 510 22.00 33.34 5.40
C PHE A 510 22.59 34.72 5.65
N ALA A 511 21.76 35.76 5.77
CA ALA A 511 22.22 37.10 6.16
C ALA A 511 22.92 37.12 7.52
N LEU A 512 22.53 36.21 8.43
CA LEU A 512 23.14 36.11 9.77
C LEU A 512 24.31 35.14 9.86
N LYS A 513 24.48 34.18 8.95
CA LYS A 513 25.47 33.09 9.11
C LYS A 513 26.55 33.06 8.03
N ASP A 514 26.31 33.60 6.84
CA ASP A 514 27.29 33.59 5.76
C ASP A 514 28.18 34.84 5.77
N TYR A 515 28.91 35.05 6.87
CA TYR A 515 29.76 36.25 7.04
C TYR A 515 30.93 36.32 6.06
N THR A 516 31.44 35.17 5.61
CA THR A 516 32.56 35.05 4.68
C THR A 516 32.12 34.89 3.22
N ASN A 517 30.81 34.98 2.95
CA ASN A 517 30.21 34.82 1.62
C ASN A 517 30.61 33.51 0.91
N LEU A 518 30.69 32.40 1.66
CA LEU A 518 31.05 31.09 1.11
C LEU A 518 29.98 30.56 0.16
N THR A 519 28.71 30.89 0.42
CA THR A 519 27.60 30.46 -0.46
C THR A 519 27.50 31.34 -1.72
N GLY A 520 28.07 32.56 -1.67
CA GLY A 520 27.86 33.60 -2.68
C GLY A 520 26.56 34.39 -2.50
N PHE A 521 25.85 34.22 -1.39
CA PHE A 521 24.59 34.91 -1.04
C PHE A 521 24.65 36.43 -1.25
N TRP A 522 25.73 37.07 -0.79
CA TRP A 522 25.87 38.54 -0.87
C TRP A 522 26.07 39.05 -2.30
N ASN A 523 26.39 38.18 -3.26
CA ASN A 523 26.65 38.59 -4.65
C ASN A 523 25.36 38.88 -5.43
N PHE A 524 24.21 38.36 -4.99
CA PHE A 524 22.93 38.49 -5.69
C PHE A 524 21.79 39.00 -4.78
N ILE A 525 22.14 39.49 -3.59
CA ILE A 525 21.15 40.02 -2.64
C ILE A 525 20.40 41.25 -3.18
N ASP A 526 21.09 42.07 -3.98
CA ASP A 526 20.50 43.26 -4.61
C ASP A 526 19.43 42.86 -5.65
N ASP A 527 19.65 41.75 -6.36
CA ASP A 527 18.67 41.17 -7.28
C ASP A 527 17.45 40.62 -6.53
N LEU A 528 17.65 39.94 -5.39
CA LEU A 528 16.56 39.48 -4.52
C LEU A 528 15.76 40.65 -3.92
N ASN A 529 16.43 41.72 -3.52
CA ASN A 529 15.79 42.93 -3.02
C ASN A 529 14.83 43.51 -4.08
N LYS A 530 15.28 43.58 -5.33
CA LYS A 530 14.50 44.12 -6.45
C LYS A 530 13.35 43.19 -6.87
N ASN A 531 13.61 41.90 -6.99
CA ASN A 531 12.70 40.96 -7.65
C ASN A 531 11.76 40.23 -6.67
N TYR A 532 12.07 40.22 -5.37
CA TYR A 532 11.28 39.50 -4.36
C TYR A 532 10.85 40.38 -3.18
N LEU A 533 11.81 40.97 -2.44
CA LEU A 533 11.50 41.64 -1.17
C LEU A 533 10.67 42.92 -1.35
N ARG A 534 10.98 43.74 -2.36
CA ARG A 534 10.18 44.93 -2.70
C ARG A 534 8.77 44.57 -3.20
N PRO A 535 8.61 43.70 -4.21
CA PRO A 535 7.28 43.24 -4.63
C PRO A 535 6.45 42.61 -3.50
N LEU A 536 7.08 41.83 -2.62
CA LEU A 536 6.40 41.25 -1.46
C LEU A 536 5.91 42.32 -0.47
N ARG A 537 6.70 43.37 -0.24
CA ARG A 537 6.29 44.51 0.60
C ARG A 537 5.08 45.23 0.00
N GLU A 538 5.10 45.46 -1.30
CA GLU A 538 3.99 46.09 -2.03
C GLU A 538 2.72 45.23 -1.96
N ALA A 539 2.85 43.93 -2.22
CA ALA A 539 1.75 42.97 -2.12
C ALA A 539 1.13 42.99 -0.72
N LEU A 540 1.96 42.91 0.34
CA LEU A 540 1.50 42.93 1.73
C LEU A 540 0.75 44.21 2.06
N ASN A 541 1.26 45.36 1.63
CA ASN A 541 0.60 46.64 1.88
C ASN A 541 -0.78 46.72 1.21
N LEU A 542 -0.90 46.22 -0.03
CA LEU A 542 -2.18 46.15 -0.74
C LEU A 542 -3.16 45.19 -0.04
N SER A 543 -2.73 43.98 0.30
CA SER A 543 -3.56 43.00 0.99
C SER A 543 -4.00 43.51 2.37
N ILE A 544 -3.09 44.07 3.17
CA ILE A 544 -3.43 44.64 4.48
C ILE A 544 -4.44 45.78 4.33
N ALA A 545 -4.27 46.67 3.35
CA ALA A 545 -5.21 47.76 3.10
C ALA A 545 -6.61 47.24 2.71
N HIS A 546 -6.67 46.25 1.81
CA HIS A 546 -7.92 45.60 1.40
C HIS A 546 -8.66 44.99 2.59
N TYR A 547 -8.00 44.10 3.34
CA TYR A 547 -8.61 43.39 4.46
C TYR A 547 -9.00 44.34 5.62
N LYS A 548 -8.21 45.39 5.87
CA LYS A 548 -8.59 46.43 6.86
C LYS A 548 -9.79 47.26 6.41
N SER A 549 -9.92 47.54 5.11
CA SER A 549 -11.10 48.22 4.57
C SER A 549 -12.33 47.34 4.72
N GLU A 550 -12.23 46.07 4.32
CA GLU A 550 -13.31 45.08 4.43
C GLU A 550 -13.77 44.88 5.88
N LEU A 551 -12.83 44.80 6.82
CA LEU A 551 -13.15 44.72 8.25
C LEU A 551 -13.92 45.96 8.73
N LYS A 552 -13.48 47.17 8.34
CA LYS A 552 -14.20 48.42 8.67
C LYS A 552 -15.58 48.48 8.01
N HIS A 553 -15.74 47.96 6.79
CA HIS A 553 -17.04 47.88 6.14
C HIS A 553 -18.00 46.97 6.93
N ILE A 554 -17.54 45.80 7.40
CA ILE A 554 -18.35 44.88 8.22
C ILE A 554 -18.67 45.43 9.62
N GLU A 555 -17.78 46.25 10.17
CA GLU A 555 -18.00 46.96 11.44
C GLU A 555 -19.05 48.07 11.31
N ASN A 556 -19.09 48.75 10.16
CA ASN A 556 -19.93 49.93 9.91
C ASN A 556 -21.29 49.65 9.26
N VAL A 557 -21.51 48.47 8.65
CA VAL A 557 -22.84 48.10 8.11
C VAL A 557 -23.83 47.88 9.27
N THR A 558 -24.76 48.83 9.43
CA THR A 558 -25.82 48.81 10.46
C THR A 558 -27.25 48.67 9.92
N ASP A 559 -27.48 48.79 8.61
CA ASP A 559 -28.83 48.89 8.04
C ASP A 559 -29.22 47.71 7.14
N ALA A 560 -30.31 47.03 7.51
CA ALA A 560 -30.88 45.84 6.86
C ALA A 560 -31.37 46.03 5.40
N LYS A 561 -31.23 47.23 4.81
CA LYS A 561 -31.60 47.50 3.41
C LYS A 561 -30.44 47.28 2.43
N GLU A 562 -29.20 47.45 2.86
CA GLU A 562 -28.02 47.23 2.02
C GLU A 562 -27.63 45.73 1.93
N GLU A 563 -28.10 44.89 2.87
CA GLU A 563 -27.85 43.44 2.85
C GLU A 563 -28.51 42.71 1.66
N VAL A 564 -29.63 43.23 1.13
CA VAL A 564 -30.37 42.59 0.03
C VAL A 564 -29.74 42.91 -1.33
N GLU A 565 -29.32 44.15 -1.56
CA GLU A 565 -28.55 44.53 -2.78
C GLU A 565 -27.17 43.86 -2.80
N GLN A 566 -26.60 43.58 -1.63
CA GLN A 566 -25.32 42.87 -1.50
C GLN A 566 -25.42 41.37 -1.78
N ARG A 567 -26.55 40.70 -1.49
CA ARG A 567 -26.73 39.27 -1.88
C ARG A 567 -26.62 39.10 -3.40
N GLU A 568 -27.20 40.02 -4.17
CA GLU A 568 -27.18 39.94 -5.64
C GLU A 568 -25.81 40.25 -6.24
N GLN A 569 -25.04 41.18 -5.65
CA GLN A 569 -23.68 41.49 -6.13
C GLN A 569 -22.64 40.44 -5.70
N LEU A 570 -22.79 39.84 -4.52
CA LEU A 570 -21.93 38.76 -4.04
C LEU A 570 -22.16 37.45 -4.82
N GLU A 571 -23.41 37.11 -5.18
CA GLU A 571 -23.68 35.96 -6.06
C GLU A 571 -23.06 36.14 -7.46
N LEU A 572 -23.00 37.37 -7.99
CA LEU A 572 -22.38 37.66 -9.28
C LEU A 572 -20.84 37.59 -9.26
N LEU A 573 -20.22 37.88 -8.11
CA LEU A 573 -18.76 37.81 -7.91
C LEU A 573 -18.27 36.38 -7.63
N ASP A 574 -19.05 35.57 -6.89
CA ASP A 574 -18.75 34.14 -6.71
C ASP A 574 -18.77 33.37 -8.04
N ILE A 575 -19.65 33.75 -8.98
CA ILE A 575 -19.70 33.17 -10.34
C ILE A 575 -18.46 33.52 -11.17
N SER A 576 -17.80 34.65 -10.88
CA SER A 576 -16.60 35.09 -11.60
C SER A 576 -15.31 34.46 -11.06
N ILE A 577 -15.31 34.06 -9.78
CA ILE A 577 -14.17 33.42 -9.09
C ILE A 577 -14.25 31.88 -9.22
N ALA A 578 -15.44 31.31 -9.46
CA ALA A 578 -15.67 29.86 -9.52
C ALA A 578 -15.49 29.20 -10.91
N ASN A 579 -15.04 29.93 -11.93
CA ASN A 579 -14.78 29.36 -13.25
C ASN A 579 -13.38 28.72 -13.37
N GLU A 580 -13.06 27.78 -12.47
CA GLU A 580 -12.13 26.68 -12.76
C GLU A 580 -12.32 25.50 -11.78
N LYS A 581 -13.24 24.61 -12.17
CA LYS A 581 -13.39 23.20 -11.72
C LYS A 581 -13.36 22.93 -10.20
N SER A 582 -14.51 23.05 -9.55
CA SER A 582 -14.97 22.04 -8.60
C SER A 582 -16.48 22.05 -8.46
N SER A 583 -17.14 21.06 -9.07
CA SER A 583 -18.51 20.70 -8.73
C SER A 583 -18.49 19.99 -7.37
N ARG A 584 -18.86 20.67 -6.28
CA ARG A 584 -19.33 20.04 -5.04
C ARG A 584 -20.07 21.05 -4.15
N ILE A 585 -21.39 20.85 -4.09
CA ILE A 585 -22.29 21.06 -2.93
C ILE A 585 -22.41 22.51 -2.44
N LYS A 586 -23.44 23.19 -2.94
CA LYS A 586 -24.10 24.31 -2.27
C LYS A 586 -24.68 23.81 -0.93
N HIS A 587 -23.90 23.89 0.15
CA HIS A 587 -24.48 23.99 1.49
C HIS A 587 -24.46 25.46 1.88
N ASP A 588 -25.65 26.02 2.05
CA ASP A 588 -25.91 27.25 2.79
C ASP A 588 -25.17 27.20 4.13
N LEU A 589 -24.09 27.97 4.23
CA LEU A 589 -23.53 28.42 5.50
C LEU A 589 -23.54 29.95 5.43
N GLU A 590 -24.65 30.55 5.84
CA GLU A 590 -24.66 31.98 6.18
C GLU A 590 -23.70 32.19 7.36
N LEU A 591 -22.43 32.48 7.08
CA LEU A 591 -21.44 32.79 8.11
C LEU A 591 -21.92 34.00 8.92
N ASN A 592 -22.03 33.84 10.23
CA ASN A 592 -22.41 34.91 11.14
C ASN A 592 -21.37 36.06 11.06
N ARG A 593 -21.79 37.32 11.22
CA ARG A 593 -20.92 38.52 11.16
C ARG A 593 -19.68 38.38 12.04
N GLN A 594 -19.85 37.82 13.24
CA GLN A 594 -18.74 37.56 14.17
C GLN A 594 -17.72 36.55 13.62
N GLN A 595 -18.16 35.52 12.89
CA GLN A 595 -17.28 34.54 12.27
C GLN A 595 -16.51 35.16 11.09
N LYS A 596 -17.16 36.01 10.28
CA LYS A 596 -16.49 36.77 9.21
C LYS A 596 -15.41 37.70 9.78
N MET A 597 -15.73 38.47 10.83
CA MET A 597 -14.74 39.31 11.51
C MET A 597 -13.58 38.50 12.11
N CYS A 598 -13.86 37.32 12.66
CA CYS A 598 -12.83 36.44 13.20
C CYS A 598 -11.85 35.98 12.11
N ILE A 599 -12.37 35.54 10.96
CA ILE A 599 -11.55 35.09 9.81
C ILE A 599 -10.68 36.23 9.29
N LEU A 600 -11.25 37.44 9.10
CA LEU A 600 -10.48 38.60 8.65
C LEU A 600 -9.36 38.97 9.64
N ASN A 601 -9.64 38.93 10.94
CA ASN A 601 -8.61 39.18 11.96
C ASN A 601 -7.51 38.10 11.94
N GLN A 602 -7.86 36.82 11.75
CA GLN A 602 -6.88 35.74 11.61
C GLN A 602 -5.97 35.94 10.38
N ASN A 603 -6.54 36.38 9.26
CA ASN A 603 -5.79 36.69 8.05
C ASN A 603 -4.86 37.91 8.26
N LEU A 604 -5.35 38.96 8.91
CA LEU A 604 -4.53 40.12 9.28
C LEU A 604 -3.35 39.73 10.19
N CYS A 605 -3.56 38.87 11.19
CA CYS A 605 -2.49 38.34 12.03
C CYS A 605 -1.40 37.62 11.20
N THR A 606 -1.80 36.90 10.15
CA THR A 606 -0.88 36.23 9.23
C THR A 606 -0.05 37.24 8.44
N PHE A 607 -0.67 38.32 7.95
CA PHE A 607 0.07 39.41 7.29
C PHE A 607 1.01 40.14 8.24
N ASP A 608 0.61 40.38 9.49
CA ASP A 608 1.47 41.01 10.50
C ASP A 608 2.70 40.14 10.81
N LEU A 609 2.53 38.81 10.90
CA LEU A 609 3.64 37.86 11.04
C LEU A 609 4.62 37.98 9.86
N ILE A 610 4.13 37.92 8.62
CA ILE A 610 4.97 38.02 7.42
C ILE A 610 5.67 39.39 7.37
N THR A 611 4.97 40.47 7.73
CA THR A 611 5.52 41.84 7.77
C THR A 611 6.66 41.95 8.78
N SER A 612 6.47 41.37 9.98
CA SER A 612 7.51 41.31 11.02
C SER A 612 8.76 40.57 10.54
N LEU A 613 8.58 39.42 9.88
CA LEU A 613 9.70 38.66 9.30
C LEU A 613 10.40 39.43 8.18
N LEU A 614 9.64 40.07 7.29
CA LEU A 614 10.18 40.86 6.19
C LEU A 614 11.01 42.05 6.70
N ALA A 615 10.51 42.76 7.71
CA ALA A 615 11.23 43.86 8.34
C ALA A 615 12.55 43.35 8.95
N ARG A 616 12.51 42.22 9.67
CA ARG A 616 13.71 41.64 10.28
C ARG A 616 14.75 41.17 9.25
N VAL A 617 14.31 40.58 8.14
CA VAL A 617 15.19 40.19 7.02
C VAL A 617 15.87 41.43 6.44
N THR A 618 15.10 42.49 6.18
CA THR A 618 15.62 43.75 5.61
C THR A 618 16.68 44.36 6.54
N GLU A 619 16.41 44.41 7.85
CA GLU A 619 17.37 44.89 8.86
C GLU A 619 18.68 44.09 8.85
N CYS A 620 18.60 42.76 8.73
CA CYS A 620 19.80 41.91 8.69
C CYS A 620 20.63 42.13 7.41
N ILE A 621 19.97 42.36 6.28
CA ILE A 621 20.63 42.60 4.99
C ILE A 621 21.29 43.99 4.96
N GLU A 622 20.64 45.01 5.52
CA GLU A 622 21.13 46.39 5.53
C GLU A 622 22.23 46.63 6.58
N ASN A 623 22.40 45.72 7.55
CA ASN A 623 23.39 45.89 8.61
C ASN A 623 24.83 45.77 8.06
N PRO A 624 25.62 46.85 8.06
CA PRO A 624 26.96 46.86 7.48
C PRO A 624 27.95 45.95 8.22
N SER A 625 27.68 45.56 9.48
CA SER A 625 28.55 44.62 10.20
C SER A 625 28.41 43.17 9.74
N LEU A 626 27.33 42.84 9.04
CA LEU A 626 27.05 41.49 8.52
C LEU A 626 27.49 41.32 7.06
N ARG A 627 27.66 42.43 6.33
CA ARG A 627 28.10 42.40 4.93
C ARG A 627 29.62 42.21 4.87
N PRO A 628 30.13 41.19 4.16
CA PRO A 628 31.56 41.02 3.97
C PRO A 628 32.14 42.20 3.19
N ASN A 629 33.27 42.75 3.66
CA ASN A 629 34.05 43.72 2.90
C ASN A 629 34.67 43.00 1.70
N VAL A 630 34.14 43.26 0.52
CA VAL A 630 34.71 42.76 -0.74
C VAL A 630 35.65 43.85 -1.26
N ASP A 631 36.96 43.71 -1.01
CA ASP A 631 37.96 44.47 -1.76
C ASP A 631 38.04 43.91 -3.20
N GLU A 632 38.30 44.79 -4.18
CA GLU A 632 38.27 44.51 -5.63
C GLU A 632 39.21 43.39 -6.14
N THR A 633 39.91 42.69 -5.25
CA THR A 633 40.81 41.57 -5.57
C THR A 633 40.33 40.20 -5.07
N GLY A 634 39.10 40.08 -4.57
CA GLY A 634 38.45 38.77 -4.34
C GLY A 634 39.05 37.89 -3.23
N ASN A 635 39.82 38.46 -2.30
CA ASN A 635 40.37 37.74 -1.16
C ASN A 635 39.74 38.25 0.14
N CYS A 636 39.08 37.38 0.90
CA CYS A 636 38.41 37.73 2.15
C CYS A 636 39.40 37.62 3.32
N ASP A 637 39.81 38.75 3.91
CA ASP A 637 40.68 38.81 5.09
C ASP A 637 40.02 38.10 6.29
N ARG A 638 40.50 36.89 6.61
CA ARG A 638 39.97 36.04 7.70
C ARG A 638 40.11 36.65 9.10
N GLU A 639 41.00 37.63 9.30
CA GLU A 639 41.37 38.10 10.64
C GLU A 639 40.54 39.26 11.19
N LYS A 640 39.81 40.01 10.35
CA LYS A 640 39.07 41.21 10.83
C LYS A 640 37.67 40.94 11.38
N ASN A 641 37.07 39.78 11.08
CA ASN A 641 35.69 39.46 11.50
C ASN A 641 35.58 38.71 12.84
N VAL A 642 36.70 38.26 13.43
CA VAL A 642 36.67 37.46 14.67
C VAL A 642 36.52 38.31 15.94
N VAL A 643 36.77 39.64 15.88
CA VAL A 643 36.89 40.47 17.09
C VAL A 643 35.59 41.20 17.50
N LYS A 644 34.45 40.99 16.81
CA LYS A 644 33.24 41.78 17.09
C LYS A 644 31.94 40.97 17.23
N VAL A 645 31.92 39.84 17.94
CA VAL A 645 30.72 39.43 18.70
C VAL A 645 31.16 38.51 19.86
N PHE A 646 31.17 39.05 21.08
CA PHE A 646 30.75 38.31 22.27
C PHE A 646 29.34 38.79 22.62
#